data_AF-A0A7S9PVJ3-F1
#
_entry.id   AF-A0A7S9PVJ3-F1
#
_cell.length_a   1.000
_cell.length_b   1.000
_cell.length_c   1.000
_cell.angle_alpha   90.00
_cell.angle_beta   90.00
_cell.angle_gamma   90.00
#
_symmetry.space_group_name_H-M   'P 1'
#
loop_
_entity.id
_entity.type
_entity.pdbx_description
1 polymer ?
#
loop_
_entity_poly.entity_id
_entity_poly.type
_entity_poly.pdbx_seq_one_letter_code
_entity_poly.pdbx_strand_id
1 'polypeptide(L)'
;MSGAGSVSSTLLPIKADRGFLDRVDSSLFWFRQHVEPFHQEDDATKASISSGFRSISNVIDSARHKLLKRSAKPQSTRQLFETLSRVTTTMNLSQQSIHDVIHPTAAFSVYQPSVDSRTGAARQTHADWEESSLNPRNRINSLAPPRNPLWRIDGCTAFGTQFYAVPQFVDKMPPFRVDVFIPEPATLSADLRDALDLDVTFYTRDCTKISRLGITNHILRILQHWSSGHDDPRQIYQNLPFGSRIVFQNLPKDVAATSISVAPTHHLERQLLSVAYLEKSWGDSVTLPRTVDINDVVYLSQLHDSVCLVEIEGKRWIFKGLTSYTKYLYHELRQLLLMPPHPNIVSRPVHLVTKRCSFGNKTAVIGFTLEFHIHGSLRDLVPFLQLHGQVSLADKTRWSLQLASALLHLHNVAHFFYPDLRLDNIVLSGSRDAVMVDFEQRGVWCEFAAPEVNAIEYIRLLAIDDEIDACIQSKYAGILSGMLPGWEEMGQGEEYTWPSKGYNVPWSCLTRTEQEACEVYMLGRVLWCIFEATSAPQRAAVWLSYPWEPQVEFPGYTITPEPMRQLIDACTRGRRMGLSKLIVRKQKKLVMRELERTEASTAEEVQKTASDWWAREIEDSVNWLRERAAGMESGTWNENFYNRPSLQQVHDALAS
;
A
#
# COMPACT_ATOMS: atom_id res chain seq x y z
N MET A 1 41.31 63.36 -16.50
CA MET A 1 40.59 64.40 -17.26
C MET A 1 39.17 63.90 -17.49
N SER A 2 38.19 64.65 -16.96
CA SER A 2 36.76 64.79 -17.38
C SER A 2 36.00 63.55 -17.91
N GLY A 3 34.88 63.09 -17.37
CA GLY A 3 33.89 63.69 -16.46
C GLY A 3 32.52 63.88 -17.13
N ALA A 4 31.47 63.38 -16.46
CA ALA A 4 30.00 63.61 -16.58
C ALA A 4 29.18 62.78 -17.60
N GLY A 5 28.01 62.18 -17.28
CA GLY A 5 27.28 62.05 -16.00
C GLY A 5 25.81 61.57 -16.14
N SER A 6 25.29 60.96 -15.05
CA SER A 6 23.89 60.93 -14.51
C SER A 6 22.79 60.13 -15.29
N VAL A 7 21.78 59.40 -14.75
CA VAL A 7 21.14 59.17 -13.42
C VAL A 7 20.48 57.76 -13.38
N SER A 8 20.38 57.24 -12.16
CA SER A 8 19.63 56.09 -11.57
C SER A 8 18.17 55.83 -12.00
N SER A 9 17.77 54.55 -12.08
CA SER A 9 16.55 54.05 -11.42
C SER A 9 16.64 52.56 -11.06
N THR A 10 16.31 52.26 -9.80
CA THR A 10 16.27 50.93 -9.18
C THR A 10 14.86 50.36 -9.32
N LEU A 11 14.69 49.17 -9.89
CA LEU A 11 13.46 48.36 -9.74
C LEU A 11 13.79 46.86 -9.69
N LEU A 12 13.10 46.19 -8.78
CA LEU A 12 13.28 44.86 -8.20
C LEU A 12 13.12 43.69 -9.19
N PRO A 13 13.70 42.50 -8.90
CA PRO A 13 13.51 41.32 -9.72
C PRO A 13 12.11 40.71 -9.52
N ILE A 14 11.43 40.47 -10.64
CA ILE A 14 10.16 39.75 -10.72
C ILE A 14 10.41 38.30 -10.32
N LYS A 15 9.77 37.87 -9.21
CA LYS A 15 9.61 36.47 -8.81
C LYS A 15 8.81 35.74 -9.90
N ALA A 16 9.39 34.70 -10.49
CA ALA A 16 8.65 33.74 -11.29
C ALA A 16 8.16 32.60 -10.37
N ASP A 17 6.84 32.43 -10.34
CA ASP A 17 6.10 31.40 -9.61
C ASP A 17 6.67 30.00 -9.85
N ARG A 18 6.99 29.31 -8.74
CA ARG A 18 7.23 27.88 -8.67
C ARG A 18 6.09 27.28 -7.87
N GLY A 19 5.19 26.56 -8.53
CA GLY A 19 4.07 25.93 -7.84
C GLY A 19 3.28 25.00 -8.75
N PHE A 20 3.88 23.88 -9.15
CA PHE A 20 3.18 22.65 -9.55
C PHE A 20 4.22 21.55 -9.78
N LEU A 21 3.86 20.29 -9.51
CA LEU A 21 4.62 19.05 -9.75
C LEU A 21 5.49 18.56 -8.58
N ASP A 22 4.88 17.76 -7.70
CA ASP A 22 5.53 16.66 -6.97
C ASP A 22 4.42 15.92 -6.21
N ARG A 23 4.18 14.62 -6.44
CA ARG A 23 3.63 13.59 -5.49
C ARG A 23 2.86 12.46 -6.22
N VAL A 24 3.44 11.23 -6.31
CA VAL A 24 2.77 9.90 -6.43
C VAL A 24 3.75 8.74 -5.95
N ASP A 25 3.26 7.63 -5.33
CA ASP A 25 3.79 6.26 -4.88
C ASP A 25 4.43 5.98 -3.49
N SER A 26 4.15 4.89 -2.69
CA SER A 26 3.29 3.67 -2.77
C SER A 26 2.51 3.24 -1.45
N SER A 27 1.28 2.75 -1.67
CA SER A 27 0.23 1.93 -0.98
C SER A 27 0.13 1.44 0.49
N LEU A 28 1.01 1.69 1.46
CA LEU A 28 0.68 1.42 2.91
C LEU A 28 1.19 2.49 3.87
N PHE A 29 1.99 3.39 3.33
CA PHE A 29 2.41 4.65 3.94
C PHE A 29 1.84 5.84 3.15
N TRP A 30 0.89 5.57 2.24
CA TRP A 30 0.58 6.41 1.09
C TRP A 30 -0.48 7.49 1.30
N PHE A 31 -0.80 7.79 2.55
CA PHE A 31 -1.76 8.83 2.87
C PHE A 31 -1.17 10.25 2.79
N ARG A 32 -0.17 10.48 1.94
CA ARG A 32 0.45 11.80 1.73
C ARG A 32 0.79 11.93 0.24
N GLN A 33 0.25 12.88 -0.53
CA GLN A 33 -0.25 14.20 -0.13
C GLN A 33 -0.91 14.86 -1.37
N HIS A 34 -1.99 15.66 -1.22
CA HIS A 34 -2.44 16.85 -2.00
C HIS A 34 -3.97 17.03 -1.99
N VAL A 35 -4.48 18.07 -1.32
CA VAL A 35 -5.27 19.20 -1.89
C VAL A 35 -5.16 20.39 -0.92
N GLU A 36 -4.63 21.53 -1.35
CA GLU A 36 -4.86 22.85 -0.72
C GLU A 36 -5.77 23.68 -1.61
N PRO A 37 -6.52 24.65 -1.04
CA PRO A 37 -6.63 25.95 -1.68
C PRO A 37 -6.22 27.09 -0.74
N PHE A 38 -5.44 28.01 -1.32
CA PHE A 38 -5.06 29.31 -0.79
C PHE A 38 -6.26 30.18 -0.41
N HIS A 39 -6.15 30.89 0.72
CA HIS A 39 -6.50 32.31 0.85
C HIS A 39 -5.52 33.00 1.83
N GLN A 40 -4.74 33.95 1.32
CA GLN A 40 -4.09 35.00 2.12
C GLN A 40 -5.02 36.21 2.13
N GLU A 41 -5.34 36.74 3.32
CA GLU A 41 -5.25 38.18 3.60
C GLU A 41 -5.42 38.48 5.11
N ASP A 42 -4.31 39.02 5.66
CA ASP A 42 -4.08 39.99 6.73
C ASP A 42 -4.94 40.10 8.02
N ASP A 43 -4.20 40.06 9.12
CA ASP A 43 -4.55 40.55 10.46
C ASP A 43 -4.75 42.07 10.50
N ALA A 44 -5.92 42.50 10.98
CA ALA A 44 -6.06 43.39 12.15
C ALA A 44 -7.51 43.93 12.25
N THR A 45 -8.20 43.63 13.35
CA THR A 45 -8.66 44.64 14.35
C THR A 45 -9.39 43.93 15.49
N LYS A 46 -9.06 44.34 16.72
CA LYS A 46 -9.51 43.85 18.02
C LYS A 46 -11.00 44.11 18.32
N ALA A 47 -11.52 43.19 19.14
CA ALA A 47 -12.39 43.40 20.31
C ALA A 47 -13.93 43.53 20.17
N SER A 48 -14.56 42.74 21.07
CA SER A 48 -15.89 42.89 21.67
C SER A 48 -17.07 42.25 20.92
N ILE A 49 -17.66 41.18 21.48
CA ILE A 49 -18.80 41.28 22.40
C ILE A 49 -19.18 39.86 22.85
N SER A 50 -19.15 39.67 24.17
CA SER A 50 -19.79 38.58 24.90
C SER A 50 -21.32 38.61 24.76
N SER A 51 -21.96 37.44 24.63
CA SER A 51 -23.23 37.02 25.26
C SER A 51 -24.07 36.17 24.31
N GLY A 52 -24.61 35.04 24.79
CA GLY A 52 -25.67 34.37 24.05
C GLY A 52 -25.88 32.86 24.23
N PHE A 53 -25.43 32.23 25.32
CA PHE A 53 -26.03 30.95 25.71
C PHE A 53 -27.46 31.21 26.22
N ARG A 54 -28.48 30.86 25.42
CA ARG A 54 -29.80 30.34 25.85
C ARG A 54 -30.75 30.15 24.65
N SER A 55 -31.42 28.99 24.64
CA SER A 55 -32.69 28.70 23.95
C SER A 55 -32.65 27.99 22.59
N ILE A 56 -32.40 26.67 22.62
CA ILE A 56 -32.98 25.71 21.64
C ILE A 56 -33.85 24.73 22.43
N SER A 57 -34.92 25.25 23.04
CA SER A 57 -36.00 24.44 23.61
C SER A 57 -37.38 24.81 23.04
N ASN A 58 -37.46 25.80 22.15
CA ASN A 58 -38.75 26.33 21.66
C ASN A 58 -39.02 26.06 20.17
N VAL A 59 -38.18 25.28 19.48
CA VAL A 59 -38.40 24.91 18.06
C VAL A 59 -39.04 23.53 17.91
N ILE A 60 -39.04 22.69 18.96
CA ILE A 60 -39.55 21.32 18.90
C ILE A 60 -41.08 21.24 19.13
N ASP A 61 -41.71 22.23 19.74
CA ASP A 61 -43.14 22.17 20.07
C ASP A 61 -44.10 22.71 18.98
N SER A 62 -43.59 23.35 17.91
CA SER A 62 -44.45 23.83 16.81
C SER A 62 -44.76 22.76 15.75
N ALA A 63 -43.90 21.73 15.62
CA ALA A 63 -44.09 20.67 14.62
C ALA A 63 -45.06 19.56 15.09
N ARG A 64 -45.29 19.43 16.40
CA ARG A 64 -46.12 18.35 16.98
C ARG A 64 -47.63 18.59 16.85
N HIS A 65 -48.08 19.82 16.61
CA HIS A 65 -49.51 20.12 16.57
C HIS A 65 -50.18 20.00 15.19
N LYS A 66 -49.41 19.73 14.12
CA LYS A 66 -49.94 19.55 12.75
C LYS A 66 -50.21 18.10 12.33
N LEU A 67 -50.00 17.13 13.23
CA LEU A 67 -50.09 15.69 12.92
C LEU A 67 -51.35 14.97 13.44
N LEU A 68 -52.45 15.70 13.69
CA LEU A 68 -53.74 15.11 14.02
C LEU A 68 -54.87 15.80 13.25
N LYS A 69 -55.10 15.35 12.01
CA LYS A 69 -56.38 15.27 11.29
C LYS A 69 -56.12 15.23 9.78
N ARG A 70 -56.17 14.04 9.18
CA ARG A 70 -56.94 13.80 7.93
C ARG A 70 -56.96 12.32 7.58
N SER A 71 -58.20 11.86 7.37
CA SER A 71 -58.61 10.50 7.03
C SER A 71 -58.53 10.24 5.52
N ALA A 72 -58.16 9.00 5.19
CA ALA A 72 -58.50 8.16 4.04
C ALA A 72 -58.60 8.76 2.61
N LYS A 73 -57.67 8.34 1.74
CA LYS A 73 -57.90 8.05 0.30
C LYS A 73 -56.80 7.08 -0.20
N PRO A 74 -57.08 6.19 -1.17
CA PRO A 74 -56.17 5.11 -1.57
C PRO A 74 -55.01 5.69 -2.38
N GLN A 75 -53.77 5.48 -1.92
CA GLN A 75 -52.58 5.88 -2.66
C GLN A 75 -52.40 4.97 -3.87
N SER A 76 -52.33 5.60 -5.04
CA SER A 76 -52.05 4.91 -6.30
C SER A 76 -50.71 4.20 -6.24
N THR A 77 -50.62 3.06 -6.90
CA THR A 77 -49.44 2.21 -7.13
C THR A 77 -48.20 2.96 -7.63
N ARG A 78 -48.37 4.21 -8.09
CA ARG A 78 -47.31 5.14 -8.51
C ARG A 78 -46.50 5.74 -7.34
N GLN A 79 -47.11 5.99 -6.18
CA GLN A 79 -46.39 6.51 -5.01
C GLN A 79 -45.55 5.42 -4.31
N LEU A 80 -45.94 4.16 -4.43
CA LEU A 80 -45.12 3.01 -4.00
C LEU A 80 -43.88 2.84 -4.89
N PHE A 81 -43.98 3.11 -6.20
CA PHE A 81 -42.83 3.06 -7.12
C PHE A 81 -41.86 4.25 -6.98
N GLU A 82 -42.34 5.45 -6.67
CA GLU A 82 -41.47 6.60 -6.40
C GLU A 82 -40.75 6.51 -5.05
N THR A 83 -41.33 5.83 -4.05
CA THR A 83 -40.65 5.59 -2.77
C THR A 83 -39.60 4.46 -2.86
N LEU A 84 -39.70 3.60 -3.87
CA LEU A 84 -38.73 2.53 -4.18
C LEU A 84 -37.59 2.97 -5.12
N SER A 85 -37.62 4.22 -5.61
CA SER A 85 -36.57 4.79 -6.47
C SER A 85 -35.61 5.70 -5.70
N ARG A 86 -35.29 5.37 -4.44
CA ARG A 86 -34.04 5.87 -3.85
C ARG A 86 -32.93 5.25 -4.67
N VAL A 87 -32.24 6.07 -5.47
CA VAL A 87 -30.96 5.70 -6.07
C VAL A 87 -30.08 5.23 -4.93
N THR A 88 -29.97 3.93 -4.74
CA THR A 88 -29.11 3.32 -3.75
C THR A 88 -27.70 3.48 -4.29
N THR A 89 -27.00 4.48 -3.77
CA THR A 89 -25.62 4.76 -4.12
C THR A 89 -24.78 3.66 -3.51
N THR A 90 -24.30 2.73 -4.32
CA THR A 90 -23.35 1.70 -3.87
C THR A 90 -21.96 2.32 -3.73
N MET A 91 -21.19 1.92 -2.72
CA MET A 91 -19.85 2.48 -2.50
C MET A 91 -18.83 1.88 -3.46
N ASN A 92 -18.31 2.71 -4.37
CA ASN A 92 -17.23 2.31 -5.27
C ASN A 92 -15.89 2.30 -4.54
N LEU A 93 -15.00 1.41 -4.99
CA LEU A 93 -13.64 1.34 -4.52
C LEU A 93 -12.83 2.51 -5.09
N SER A 94 -12.21 3.27 -4.19
CA SER A 94 -11.36 4.42 -4.46
C SER A 94 -10.43 4.65 -3.26
N GLN A 95 -9.40 5.49 -3.43
CA GLN A 95 -8.54 5.89 -2.32
C GLN A 95 -9.36 6.49 -1.15
N GLN A 96 -10.35 7.35 -1.45
CA GLN A 96 -11.24 7.91 -0.44
C GLN A 96 -12.04 6.83 0.30
N SER A 97 -12.55 5.80 -0.41
CA SER A 97 -13.28 4.71 0.26
C SER A 97 -12.38 3.87 1.19
N ILE A 98 -11.06 3.81 0.92
CA ILE A 98 -10.11 3.15 1.81
C ILE A 98 -9.97 3.96 3.10
N HIS A 99 -9.80 5.27 3.00
CA HIS A 99 -9.79 6.19 4.14
C HIS A 99 -11.08 6.06 4.97
N ASP A 100 -12.23 6.22 4.32
CA ASP A 100 -13.52 6.38 5.00
C ASP A 100 -14.16 5.08 5.50
N VAL A 101 -13.58 3.92 5.17
CA VAL A 101 -14.14 2.62 5.53
C VAL A 101 -13.09 1.68 6.12
N ILE A 102 -11.91 1.60 5.50
CA ILE A 102 -10.95 0.54 5.81
C ILE A 102 -9.88 1.00 6.81
N HIS A 103 -9.64 2.30 6.96
CA HIS A 103 -8.73 2.84 7.96
C HIS A 103 -9.45 3.25 9.25
N PRO A 104 -8.74 3.32 10.40
CA PRO A 104 -9.31 3.78 11.67
C PRO A 104 -9.88 5.21 11.60
N THR A 105 -9.46 6.02 10.62
CA THR A 105 -10.02 7.35 10.36
C THR A 105 -11.51 7.32 10.06
N ALA A 106 -12.04 6.18 9.57
CA ALA A 106 -13.46 5.95 9.37
C ALA A 106 -14.32 6.16 10.63
N ALA A 107 -13.76 6.05 11.84
CA ALA A 107 -14.46 6.38 13.09
C ALA A 107 -14.82 7.87 13.21
N PHE A 108 -14.17 8.72 12.42
CA PHE A 108 -14.32 10.18 12.42
C PHE A 108 -14.81 10.74 11.08
N SER A 109 -14.87 9.91 10.03
CA SER A 109 -15.42 10.30 8.74
C SER A 109 -16.93 10.55 8.83
N VAL A 110 -17.37 11.69 8.30
CA VAL A 110 -18.81 12.01 8.17
C VAL A 110 -19.29 11.58 6.79
N TYR A 111 -20.38 10.82 6.72
CA TYR A 111 -21.00 10.51 5.42
C TYR A 111 -21.46 11.79 4.74
N GLN A 112 -20.74 12.18 3.69
CA GLN A 112 -21.19 13.19 2.76
C GLN A 112 -21.77 12.46 1.54
N PRO A 113 -23.10 12.51 1.31
CA PRO A 113 -23.67 11.96 0.10
C PRO A 113 -23.01 12.64 -1.10
N SER A 114 -22.30 11.87 -1.92
CA SER A 114 -21.62 12.44 -3.09
C SER A 114 -22.63 13.17 -3.97
N VAL A 115 -22.31 14.43 -4.28
CA VAL A 115 -23.15 15.27 -5.15
C VAL A 115 -23.28 14.65 -6.54
N ASP A 116 -22.31 13.83 -6.95
CA ASP A 116 -22.29 13.07 -8.20
C ASP A 116 -23.34 11.95 -8.29
N SER A 117 -23.96 11.58 -7.17
CA SER A 117 -25.03 10.59 -7.17
C SER A 117 -26.36 11.12 -7.71
N ARG A 118 -26.50 12.44 -7.87
CA ARG A 118 -27.70 13.06 -8.47
C ARG A 118 -27.64 13.13 -9.99
N THR A 119 -26.49 12.86 -10.61
CA THR A 119 -26.33 12.87 -12.08
C THR A 119 -26.34 11.47 -12.70
N GLY A 120 -26.28 10.41 -11.89
CA GLY A 120 -26.31 9.00 -12.34
C GLY A 120 -27.69 8.42 -12.68
N ALA A 121 -28.78 9.15 -12.41
CA ALA A 121 -30.04 8.85 -13.08
C ALA A 121 -29.90 9.33 -14.53
N ALA A 122 -29.34 8.47 -15.38
CA ALA A 122 -29.52 8.57 -16.81
C ALA A 122 -31.03 8.61 -17.07
N ARG A 123 -31.62 9.81 -17.10
CA ARG A 123 -32.61 10.09 -18.12
C ARG A 123 -31.94 9.60 -19.38
N GLN A 124 -32.50 8.57 -19.98
CA GLN A 124 -32.27 8.25 -21.38
C GLN A 124 -32.79 9.43 -22.21
N THR A 125 -32.20 10.61 -22.05
CA THR A 125 -32.07 11.54 -23.15
C THR A 125 -31.16 10.81 -24.09
N HIS A 126 -31.68 10.45 -25.27
CA HIS A 126 -30.84 10.04 -26.39
C HIS A 126 -29.64 10.99 -26.43
N ALA A 127 -28.46 10.50 -26.02
CA ALA A 127 -27.24 11.25 -26.22
C ALA A 127 -27.19 11.54 -27.70
N ASP A 128 -27.04 12.82 -28.06
CA ASP A 128 -26.92 13.21 -29.47
C ASP A 128 -25.81 12.36 -30.10
N TRP A 129 -25.95 11.97 -31.37
CA TRP A 129 -24.99 11.05 -31.98
C TRP A 129 -23.56 11.57 -31.87
N GLU A 130 -23.37 12.89 -31.87
CA GLU A 130 -22.06 13.53 -31.68
C GLU A 130 -21.46 13.37 -30.28
N GLU A 131 -22.26 13.08 -29.25
CA GLU A 131 -21.79 12.84 -27.86
C GLU A 131 -21.84 11.35 -27.49
N SER A 132 -22.49 10.53 -28.31
CA SER A 132 -22.66 9.10 -28.06
C SER A 132 -21.31 8.38 -27.94
N SER A 133 -21.17 7.53 -26.92
CA SER A 133 -20.08 6.54 -26.85
C SER A 133 -20.13 5.53 -27.99
N LEU A 134 -21.24 5.49 -28.75
CA LEU A 134 -21.36 4.69 -29.96
C LEU A 134 -20.80 5.39 -31.21
N ASN A 135 -20.50 6.68 -31.16
CA ASN A 135 -19.87 7.39 -32.26
C ASN A 135 -18.39 7.01 -32.36
N PRO A 136 -17.89 6.57 -33.53
CA PRO A 136 -16.48 6.24 -33.72
C PRO A 136 -15.51 7.34 -33.27
N ARG A 137 -15.90 8.63 -33.34
CA ARG A 137 -15.07 9.76 -32.89
C ARG A 137 -14.88 9.80 -31.37
N ASN A 138 -15.83 9.22 -30.61
CA ASN A 138 -15.85 9.25 -29.14
C ASN A 138 -15.50 7.89 -28.54
N ARG A 139 -15.05 6.93 -29.36
CA ARG A 139 -14.66 5.58 -28.93
C ARG A 139 -13.15 5.49 -28.80
N ILE A 140 -12.70 4.59 -27.92
CA ILE A 140 -11.31 4.15 -27.95
C ILE A 140 -11.15 3.30 -29.22
N ASN A 141 -10.25 3.73 -30.10
CA ASN A 141 -10.08 3.12 -31.42
C ASN A 141 -9.78 1.61 -31.36
N SER A 142 -8.99 1.17 -30.37
CA SER A 142 -8.70 -0.25 -30.17
C SER A 142 -8.09 -0.51 -28.78
N LEU A 143 -8.56 -1.56 -28.12
CA LEU A 143 -7.97 -2.13 -26.91
C LEU A 143 -7.24 -3.46 -27.17
N ALA A 144 -7.16 -3.90 -28.43
CA ALA A 144 -6.34 -5.05 -28.78
C ALA A 144 -4.85 -4.75 -28.52
N PRO A 145 -4.03 -5.74 -28.14
CA PRO A 145 -2.59 -5.56 -28.02
C PRO A 145 -1.96 -5.04 -29.32
N PRO A 146 -0.97 -4.13 -29.26
CA PRO A 146 -0.21 -3.74 -30.45
C PRO A 146 0.51 -4.94 -31.06
N ARG A 147 0.57 -5.02 -32.40
CA ARG A 147 1.22 -6.16 -33.09
C ARG A 147 2.73 -6.23 -32.87
N ASN A 148 3.39 -5.08 -32.89
CA ASN A 148 4.84 -4.93 -32.68
C ASN A 148 5.04 -3.86 -31.60
N PRO A 149 4.83 -4.21 -30.32
CA PRO A 149 4.85 -3.22 -29.26
C PRO A 149 6.29 -2.73 -28.99
N LEU A 150 6.50 -1.42 -29.00
CA LEU A 150 7.77 -0.79 -28.57
C LEU A 150 7.96 -0.83 -27.05
N TRP A 151 6.93 -1.22 -26.31
CA TRP A 151 6.87 -1.19 -24.86
C TRP A 151 6.22 -2.46 -24.32
N ARG A 152 6.55 -2.83 -23.08
CA ARG A 152 5.91 -3.90 -22.33
C ARG A 152 5.51 -3.37 -20.96
N ILE A 153 4.39 -3.83 -20.41
CA ILE A 153 4.00 -3.54 -19.02
C ILE A 153 4.17 -4.81 -18.20
N ASP A 154 5.00 -4.76 -17.17
CA ASP A 154 5.29 -5.92 -16.30
C ASP A 154 4.36 -6.01 -15.08
N GLY A 155 3.63 -4.94 -14.78
CA GLY A 155 2.70 -4.89 -13.65
C GLY A 155 2.27 -3.48 -13.31
N CYS A 156 1.56 -3.35 -12.19
CA CYS A 156 1.13 -2.07 -11.65
C CYS A 156 1.06 -2.08 -10.11
N THR A 157 1.12 -0.91 -9.52
CA THR A 157 0.94 -0.68 -8.08
C THR A 157 0.24 0.65 -7.84
N ALA A 158 0.28 1.18 -6.61
CA ALA A 158 -0.30 2.46 -6.22
C ALA A 158 -1.77 2.55 -6.63
N PHE A 159 -2.54 1.53 -6.29
CA PHE A 159 -3.97 1.45 -6.60
C PHE A 159 -4.29 1.57 -8.10
N GLY A 160 -3.36 1.16 -8.96
CA GLY A 160 -3.54 1.15 -10.41
C GLY A 160 -3.14 2.45 -11.09
N THR A 161 -2.40 3.34 -10.41
CA THR A 161 -1.91 4.61 -10.99
C THR A 161 -0.47 4.55 -11.48
N GLN A 162 0.34 3.60 -11.00
CA GLN A 162 1.73 3.38 -11.41
C GLN A 162 1.87 2.07 -12.18
N PHE A 163 2.49 2.10 -13.35
CA PHE A 163 2.72 0.95 -14.23
C PHE A 163 4.20 0.77 -14.56
N TYR A 164 4.68 -0.48 -14.51
CA TYR A 164 6.08 -0.81 -14.79
C TYR A 164 6.29 -0.96 -16.30
N ALA A 165 6.62 0.14 -16.97
CA ALA A 165 6.81 0.18 -18.41
C ALA A 165 8.28 -0.10 -18.80
N VAL A 166 8.45 -1.02 -19.75
CA VAL A 166 9.76 -1.51 -20.20
C VAL A 166 9.91 -1.27 -21.70
N PRO A 167 10.89 -0.46 -22.13
CA PRO A 167 11.13 -0.23 -23.56
C PRO A 167 11.67 -1.50 -24.22
N GLN A 168 11.12 -1.88 -25.37
CA GLN A 168 11.55 -3.02 -26.17
C GLN A 168 12.53 -2.63 -27.28
N PHE A 169 12.74 -1.33 -27.51
CA PHE A 169 13.73 -0.80 -28.47
C PHE A 169 15.14 -0.63 -27.86
N VAL A 170 15.34 -1.06 -26.61
CA VAL A 170 16.64 -1.10 -25.92
C VAL A 170 16.97 -2.56 -25.64
N ASP A 171 18.05 -3.08 -26.26
CA ASP A 171 18.41 -4.51 -26.19
C ASP A 171 18.80 -4.95 -24.77
N LYS A 172 19.72 -4.22 -24.14
CA LYS A 172 20.17 -4.46 -22.76
C LYS A 172 19.81 -3.27 -21.90
N MET A 173 18.59 -3.28 -21.38
CA MET A 173 18.06 -2.19 -20.57
C MET A 173 18.54 -2.30 -19.12
N PRO A 174 19.22 -1.28 -18.56
CA PRO A 174 19.48 -1.21 -17.13
C PRO A 174 18.18 -1.06 -16.33
N PRO A 175 18.11 -1.55 -15.08
CA PRO A 175 16.92 -1.42 -14.24
C PRO A 175 16.76 0.01 -13.68
N PHE A 176 16.62 1.02 -14.55
CA PHE A 176 16.51 2.43 -14.15
C PHE A 176 15.22 2.79 -13.39
N ARG A 177 14.21 1.91 -13.41
CA ARG A 177 12.90 2.10 -12.77
C ARG A 177 12.19 3.37 -13.26
N VAL A 178 12.05 3.48 -14.59
CA VAL A 178 11.31 4.58 -15.23
C VAL A 178 9.86 4.15 -15.44
N ASP A 179 9.04 4.36 -14.42
CA ASP A 179 7.66 3.88 -14.37
C ASP A 179 6.68 4.92 -14.97
N VAL A 180 5.51 4.46 -15.43
CA VAL A 180 4.45 5.28 -16.01
C VAL A 180 3.39 5.60 -14.97
N PHE A 181 3.00 6.87 -14.90
CA PHE A 181 2.03 7.40 -13.95
C PHE A 181 0.82 7.93 -14.71
N ILE A 182 -0.37 7.47 -14.34
CA ILE A 182 -1.64 7.95 -14.90
C ILE A 182 -2.42 8.78 -13.88
N PRO A 183 -3.38 9.63 -14.32
CA PRO A 183 -4.27 10.33 -13.41
C PRO A 183 -5.06 9.36 -12.52
N GLU A 184 -5.38 9.81 -11.31
CA GLU A 184 -6.18 9.04 -10.35
C GLU A 184 -7.52 8.63 -10.97
N PRO A 185 -7.86 7.32 -11.01
CA PRO A 185 -9.08 6.82 -11.64
C PRO A 185 -10.36 7.52 -11.16
N ALA A 186 -10.44 7.92 -9.89
CA ALA A 186 -11.60 8.62 -9.35
C ALA A 186 -11.87 9.98 -10.02
N THR A 187 -10.86 10.61 -10.62
CA THR A 187 -10.97 11.90 -11.33
C THR A 187 -11.44 11.76 -12.79
N LEU A 188 -11.52 10.53 -13.30
CA LEU A 188 -11.88 10.23 -14.68
C LEU A 188 -13.37 9.91 -14.82
N SER A 189 -13.91 10.11 -16.03
CA SER A 189 -15.32 9.82 -16.30
C SER A 189 -15.64 8.32 -16.16
N ALA A 190 -16.85 8.00 -15.68
CA ALA A 190 -17.30 6.61 -15.49
C ALA A 190 -17.18 5.77 -16.78
N ASP A 191 -17.59 6.33 -17.92
CA ASP A 191 -17.47 5.67 -19.22
C ASP A 191 -16.03 5.27 -19.57
N LEU A 192 -15.07 6.14 -19.26
CA LEU A 192 -13.66 5.85 -19.54
C LEU A 192 -13.10 4.80 -18.58
N ARG A 193 -13.44 4.90 -17.28
CA ARG A 193 -13.04 3.91 -16.27
C ARG A 193 -13.53 2.52 -16.61
N ASP A 194 -14.79 2.41 -17.02
CA ASP A 194 -15.39 1.14 -17.42
C ASP A 194 -14.77 0.62 -18.72
N ALA A 195 -14.55 1.48 -19.71
CA ALA A 195 -13.92 1.06 -20.97
C ALA A 195 -12.46 0.59 -20.81
N LEU A 196 -11.75 1.07 -19.78
CA LEU A 196 -10.34 0.78 -19.54
C LEU A 196 -10.09 -0.19 -18.38
N ASP A 197 -11.13 -0.74 -17.76
CA ASP A 197 -11.02 -1.61 -16.58
C ASP A 197 -10.23 -0.97 -15.41
N LEU A 198 -10.27 0.35 -15.26
CA LEU A 198 -9.44 1.07 -14.26
C LEU A 198 -9.74 0.63 -12.82
N ASP A 199 -10.99 0.28 -12.55
CA ASP A 199 -11.37 -0.18 -11.21
C ASP A 199 -10.78 -1.57 -10.88
N VAL A 200 -10.43 -2.35 -11.90
CA VAL A 200 -9.79 -3.67 -11.76
C VAL A 200 -8.31 -3.51 -11.43
N THR A 201 -7.64 -2.47 -11.95
CA THR A 201 -6.23 -2.20 -11.61
C THR A 201 -6.01 -1.82 -10.15
N PHE A 202 -7.05 -1.38 -9.44
CA PHE A 202 -6.96 -1.03 -8.04
C PHE A 202 -6.43 -2.19 -7.18
N TYR A 203 -6.93 -3.40 -7.42
CA TYR A 203 -6.66 -4.60 -6.62
C TYR A 203 -5.90 -5.69 -7.39
N THR A 204 -5.63 -5.53 -8.68
CA THR A 204 -4.90 -6.54 -9.46
C THR A 204 -3.40 -6.24 -9.41
N ARG A 205 -2.59 -7.24 -9.05
CA ARG A 205 -1.11 -7.15 -9.04
C ARG A 205 -0.42 -8.18 -9.94
N ASP A 206 -1.14 -9.25 -10.33
CA ASP A 206 -0.61 -10.28 -11.23
C ASP A 206 -0.39 -9.74 -12.66
N CYS A 207 0.83 -9.89 -13.18
CA CYS A 207 1.21 -9.46 -14.53
C CYS A 207 0.29 -10.07 -15.60
N THR A 208 -0.10 -11.34 -15.46
CA THR A 208 -0.93 -12.03 -16.46
C THR A 208 -2.31 -11.40 -16.55
N LYS A 209 -2.95 -11.12 -15.41
CA LYS A 209 -4.24 -10.42 -15.35
C LYS A 209 -4.11 -8.96 -15.82
N ILE A 210 -3.09 -8.23 -15.36
CA ILE A 210 -2.88 -6.81 -15.72
C ILE A 210 -2.72 -6.65 -17.24
N SER A 211 -1.91 -7.50 -17.87
CA SER A 211 -1.65 -7.43 -19.32
C SER A 211 -2.91 -7.50 -20.21
N ARG A 212 -4.02 -8.02 -19.67
CA ARG A 212 -5.29 -8.20 -20.38
C ARG A 212 -6.27 -7.03 -20.19
N LEU A 213 -5.97 -6.10 -19.30
CA LEU A 213 -6.85 -4.97 -19.00
C LEU A 213 -6.82 -3.94 -20.13
N GLY A 214 -7.95 -3.25 -20.33
CA GLY A 214 -8.07 -2.18 -21.33
C GLY A 214 -7.02 -1.09 -21.14
N ILE A 215 -6.79 -0.64 -19.90
CA ILE A 215 -5.82 0.39 -19.55
C ILE A 215 -4.39 0.02 -19.98
N THR A 216 -3.97 -1.23 -19.79
CA THR A 216 -2.62 -1.64 -20.18
C THR A 216 -2.41 -1.51 -21.68
N ASN A 217 -3.38 -1.96 -22.48
CA ASN A 217 -3.33 -1.82 -23.93
C ASN A 217 -3.41 -0.36 -24.37
N HIS A 218 -4.16 0.47 -23.65
CA HIS A 218 -4.25 1.91 -23.91
C HIS A 218 -2.92 2.63 -23.63
N ILE A 219 -2.30 2.36 -22.47
CA ILE A 219 -0.97 2.88 -22.12
C ILE A 219 0.06 2.47 -23.19
N LEU A 220 0.09 1.19 -23.58
CA LEU A 220 1.01 0.72 -24.62
C LEU A 220 0.84 1.47 -25.95
N ARG A 221 -0.40 1.80 -26.34
CA ARG A 221 -0.68 2.56 -27.55
C ARG A 221 -0.29 4.03 -27.45
N ILE A 222 -0.52 4.64 -26.29
CA ILE A 222 -0.05 5.99 -25.98
C ILE A 222 1.47 6.06 -26.08
N LEU A 223 2.18 5.16 -25.40
CA LEU A 223 3.64 5.10 -25.43
C LEU A 223 4.17 4.78 -26.83
N GLN A 224 3.50 3.89 -27.56
CA GLN A 224 3.83 3.60 -28.96
C GLN A 224 3.72 4.87 -29.84
N HIS A 225 2.62 5.61 -29.73
CA HIS A 225 2.43 6.85 -30.47
C HIS A 225 3.48 7.89 -30.10
N TRP A 226 3.71 8.10 -28.79
CA TRP A 226 4.69 9.04 -28.27
C TRP A 226 6.12 8.72 -28.71
N SER A 227 6.57 7.47 -28.56
CA SER A 227 7.91 7.06 -28.98
C SER A 227 8.11 7.10 -30.50
N SER A 228 7.06 6.86 -31.28
CA SER A 228 7.15 6.95 -32.75
C SER A 228 7.28 8.39 -33.25
N GLY A 229 6.95 9.38 -32.42
CA GLY A 229 7.15 10.80 -32.71
C GLY A 229 8.58 11.31 -32.44
N HIS A 230 9.47 10.46 -31.89
CA HIS A 230 10.87 10.81 -31.64
C HIS A 230 11.77 10.23 -32.75
N ASP A 231 12.77 11.02 -33.19
CA ASP A 231 13.79 10.54 -34.12
C ASP A 231 14.61 9.39 -33.53
N ASP A 232 14.91 9.47 -32.23
CA ASP A 232 15.53 8.40 -31.46
C ASP A 232 14.92 8.29 -30.05
N PRO A 233 13.98 7.36 -29.81
CA PRO A 233 13.34 7.21 -28.51
C PRO A 233 14.31 6.77 -27.40
N ARG A 234 15.53 6.30 -27.72
CA ARG A 234 16.55 5.96 -26.72
C ARG A 234 17.06 7.19 -25.98
N GLN A 235 16.94 8.38 -26.58
CA GLN A 235 17.35 9.64 -25.94
C GLN A 235 16.55 9.94 -24.67
N ILE A 236 15.33 9.43 -24.55
CA ILE A 236 14.50 9.56 -23.34
C ILE A 236 15.26 9.09 -22.10
N TYR A 237 16.08 8.04 -22.24
CA TYR A 237 16.79 7.39 -21.13
C TYR A 237 18.20 7.95 -20.88
N GLN A 238 18.67 8.89 -21.69
CA GLN A 238 20.00 9.45 -21.53
C GLN A 238 20.06 10.35 -20.29
N ASN A 239 21.00 10.06 -19.39
CA ASN A 239 21.27 10.86 -18.18
C ASN A 239 20.09 10.99 -17.20
N LEU A 240 19.06 10.14 -17.30
CA LEU A 240 17.96 10.14 -16.35
C LEU A 240 18.42 9.76 -14.94
N PRO A 241 17.92 10.44 -13.90
CA PRO A 241 18.00 9.96 -12.53
C PRO A 241 17.34 8.58 -12.38
N PHE A 242 17.88 7.75 -11.50
CA PHE A 242 17.20 6.52 -11.08
C PHE A 242 15.81 6.84 -10.53
N GLY A 243 14.80 6.04 -10.87
CA GLY A 243 13.42 6.25 -10.41
C GLY A 243 12.67 7.41 -11.07
N SER A 244 13.16 7.92 -12.21
CA SER A 244 12.46 8.96 -13.01
C SER A 244 11.07 8.50 -13.46
N ARG A 245 10.18 9.43 -13.81
CA ARG A 245 8.76 9.11 -14.08
C ARG A 245 8.34 9.54 -15.47
N ILE A 246 7.55 8.72 -16.16
CA ILE A 246 6.77 9.13 -17.33
C ILE A 246 5.36 9.44 -16.85
N VAL A 247 4.96 10.72 -16.87
CA VAL A 247 3.69 11.18 -16.31
C VAL A 247 2.72 11.51 -17.44
N PHE A 248 1.56 10.87 -17.42
CA PHE A 248 0.42 11.22 -18.26
C PHE A 248 -0.40 12.28 -17.52
N GLN A 249 -0.41 13.50 -18.03
CA GLN A 249 -1.13 14.63 -17.42
C GLN A 249 -2.65 14.50 -17.59
N ASN A 250 -3.08 13.73 -18.58
CA ASN A 250 -4.47 13.40 -18.88
C ASN A 250 -4.55 11.97 -19.46
N LEU A 251 -5.75 11.40 -19.51
CA LEU A 251 -5.99 10.07 -20.09
C LEU A 251 -7.15 10.11 -21.12
N PRO A 252 -6.94 10.67 -22.32
CA PRO A 252 -7.99 10.77 -23.34
C PRO A 252 -8.26 9.43 -24.04
N LYS A 253 -9.43 9.32 -24.70
CA LYS A 253 -9.77 8.16 -25.55
C LYS A 253 -8.93 8.10 -26.83
N ASP A 254 -8.62 9.26 -27.40
CA ASP A 254 -7.67 9.40 -28.51
C ASP A 254 -6.24 9.51 -27.98
N VAL A 255 -5.41 8.55 -28.35
CA VAL A 255 -4.02 8.45 -27.88
C VAL A 255 -3.15 9.64 -28.30
N ALA A 256 -3.50 10.31 -29.39
CA ALA A 256 -2.75 11.48 -29.88
C ALA A 256 -3.00 12.73 -29.03
N ALA A 257 -4.08 12.76 -28.25
CA ALA A 257 -4.42 13.87 -27.37
C ALA A 257 -3.75 13.75 -25.98
N THR A 258 -2.99 12.68 -25.73
CA THR A 258 -2.33 12.48 -24.43
C THR A 258 -1.14 13.41 -24.28
N SER A 259 -1.12 14.16 -23.18
CA SER A 259 -0.01 15.00 -22.76
C SER A 259 0.92 14.21 -21.84
N ILE A 260 2.18 14.07 -22.26
CA ILE A 260 3.20 13.26 -21.58
C ILE A 260 4.37 14.16 -21.19
N SER A 261 4.83 14.02 -19.96
CA SER A 261 6.05 14.66 -19.46
C SER A 261 6.96 13.63 -18.79
N VAL A 262 8.27 13.76 -18.94
CA VAL A 262 9.25 12.99 -18.17
C VAL A 262 9.68 13.83 -16.98
N ALA A 263 9.45 13.34 -15.76
CA ALA A 263 9.82 14.01 -14.52
C ALA A 263 11.09 13.36 -13.93
N PRO A 264 12.23 14.08 -13.91
CA PRO A 264 13.47 13.57 -13.32
C PRO A 264 13.41 13.52 -11.79
N THR A 265 13.74 12.38 -11.20
CA THR A 265 13.68 12.18 -9.73
C THR A 265 15.01 12.55 -9.05
N HIS A 266 15.46 13.80 -9.22
CA HIS A 266 16.72 14.27 -8.63
C HIS A 266 16.73 14.27 -7.09
N HIS A 267 15.56 14.43 -6.46
CA HIS A 267 15.43 14.38 -5.01
C HIS A 267 15.83 13.00 -4.47
N LEU A 268 15.46 11.91 -5.14
CA LEU A 268 15.85 10.56 -4.76
C LEU A 268 17.38 10.39 -4.82
N GLU A 269 18.03 10.80 -5.91
CA GLU A 269 19.49 10.71 -6.03
C GLU A 269 20.23 11.50 -4.93
N ARG A 270 19.63 12.57 -4.40
CA ARG A 270 20.20 13.30 -3.25
C ARG A 270 20.19 12.45 -1.98
N GLN A 271 19.11 11.72 -1.72
CA GLN A 271 18.94 10.89 -0.52
C GLN A 271 19.81 9.62 -0.54
N LEU A 272 20.13 9.09 -1.72
CA LEU A 272 20.93 7.88 -1.85
C LEU A 272 22.37 8.07 -1.31
N LEU A 273 22.93 7.03 -0.71
CA LEU A 273 24.21 7.06 -0.04
C LEU A 273 25.30 6.49 -0.95
N SER A 274 26.53 7.00 -0.83
CA SER A 274 27.69 6.44 -1.52
C SER A 274 28.26 5.27 -0.72
N VAL A 275 29.02 4.39 -1.39
CA VAL A 275 29.74 3.28 -0.75
C VAL A 275 30.65 3.79 0.37
N ALA A 276 31.44 4.84 0.09
CA ALA A 276 32.32 5.46 1.08
C ALA A 276 31.56 6.00 2.31
N TYR A 277 30.34 6.50 2.13
CA TYR A 277 29.52 6.93 3.27
C TYR A 277 29.07 5.74 4.10
N LEU A 278 28.64 4.63 3.47
CA LEU A 278 28.23 3.41 4.16
C LEU A 278 29.39 2.78 4.93
N GLU A 279 30.58 2.65 4.32
CA GLU A 279 31.79 2.14 4.97
C GLU A 279 32.14 2.97 6.21
N LYS A 280 32.13 4.30 6.07
CA LYS A 280 32.40 5.22 7.18
C LYS A 280 31.35 5.12 8.29
N SER A 281 30.08 5.01 7.93
CA SER A 281 28.96 5.07 8.89
C SER A 281 28.79 3.76 9.65
N TRP A 282 28.94 2.63 8.97
CA TRP A 282 28.77 1.30 9.55
C TRP A 282 30.05 0.74 10.19
N GLY A 283 31.20 1.29 9.82
CA GLY A 283 32.51 0.89 10.34
C GLY A 283 32.92 -0.52 9.94
N ASP A 284 34.04 -0.98 10.50
CA ASP A 284 34.71 -2.22 10.08
C ASP A 284 33.93 -3.51 10.40
N SER A 285 32.85 -3.40 11.18
CA SER A 285 31.98 -4.55 11.51
C SER A 285 31.13 -5.04 10.34
N VAL A 286 30.98 -4.24 9.28
CA VAL A 286 30.17 -4.57 8.11
C VAL A 286 31.04 -4.69 6.86
N THR A 287 31.15 -5.90 6.33
CA THR A 287 31.80 -6.13 5.03
C THR A 287 30.80 -5.89 3.91
N LEU A 288 31.01 -4.83 3.11
CA LEU A 288 30.20 -4.54 1.94
C LEU A 288 30.54 -5.50 0.77
N PRO A 289 29.54 -5.96 0.00
CA PRO A 289 29.79 -6.76 -1.19
C PRO A 289 30.39 -5.91 -2.32
N ARG A 290 30.91 -6.57 -3.35
CA ARG A 290 31.44 -5.88 -4.55
C ARG A 290 30.38 -4.99 -5.20
N THR A 291 30.81 -3.89 -5.79
CA THR A 291 29.95 -2.96 -6.53
C THR A 291 29.82 -3.36 -8.00
N VAL A 292 28.63 -3.18 -8.57
CA VAL A 292 28.35 -3.33 -10.01
C VAL A 292 27.68 -2.05 -10.49
N ASP A 293 28.15 -1.49 -11.61
CA ASP A 293 27.49 -0.32 -12.20
C ASP A 293 26.12 -0.74 -12.75
N ILE A 294 25.10 0.10 -12.57
CA ILE A 294 23.74 -0.20 -13.02
C ILE A 294 23.71 -0.54 -14.53
N ASN A 295 24.60 0.05 -15.33
CA ASN A 295 24.66 -0.20 -16.77
C ASN A 295 25.17 -1.61 -17.12
N ASP A 296 25.83 -2.30 -16.18
CA ASP A 296 26.26 -3.70 -16.32
C ASP A 296 25.19 -4.69 -15.83
N VAL A 297 24.05 -4.18 -15.34
CA VAL A 297 22.91 -4.97 -14.89
C VAL A 297 21.83 -4.99 -15.97
N VAL A 298 21.44 -6.18 -16.43
CA VAL A 298 20.40 -6.32 -17.45
C VAL A 298 19.06 -6.61 -16.80
N TYR A 299 18.06 -5.75 -17.02
CA TYR A 299 16.70 -5.97 -16.56
C TYR A 299 16.02 -7.12 -17.33
N LEU A 300 15.33 -8.01 -16.61
CA LEU A 300 14.54 -9.10 -17.20
C LEU A 300 13.03 -8.90 -16.99
N SER A 301 12.59 -8.66 -15.75
CA SER A 301 11.18 -8.42 -15.42
C SER A 301 10.99 -7.75 -14.06
N GLN A 302 9.88 -7.04 -13.86
CA GLN A 302 9.46 -6.55 -12.55
C GLN A 302 8.65 -7.64 -11.84
N LEU A 303 9.02 -7.99 -10.61
CA LEU A 303 8.32 -9.00 -9.81
C LEU A 303 7.40 -8.35 -8.76
N HIS A 304 7.84 -7.23 -8.18
CA HIS A 304 7.12 -6.47 -7.15
C HIS A 304 7.53 -4.99 -7.22
N ASP A 305 6.94 -4.09 -6.41
CA ASP A 305 7.24 -2.65 -6.43
C ASP A 305 8.71 -2.27 -6.20
N SER A 306 9.47 -3.06 -5.42
CA SER A 306 10.88 -2.85 -5.09
C SER A 306 11.82 -3.88 -5.71
N VAL A 307 11.26 -4.87 -6.43
CA VAL A 307 11.98 -6.11 -6.79
C VAL A 307 11.94 -6.38 -8.29
N CYS A 308 13.12 -6.39 -8.91
CA CYS A 308 13.32 -6.78 -10.30
C CYS A 308 14.06 -8.14 -10.38
N LEU A 309 13.73 -8.95 -11.37
CA LEU A 309 14.61 -10.00 -11.85
C LEU A 309 15.61 -9.38 -12.83
N VAL A 310 16.90 -9.61 -12.59
CA VAL A 310 18.00 -9.07 -13.42
C VAL A 310 19.00 -10.16 -13.78
N GLU A 311 19.84 -9.88 -14.76
CA GLU A 311 21.00 -10.68 -15.13
C GLU A 311 22.29 -9.87 -14.93
N ILE A 312 23.29 -10.50 -14.30
CA ILE A 312 24.65 -9.99 -14.16
C ILE A 312 25.58 -11.15 -14.51
N GLU A 313 26.48 -10.92 -15.48
CA GLU A 313 27.47 -11.92 -15.92
C GLU A 313 26.82 -13.28 -16.32
N GLY A 314 25.64 -13.25 -16.95
CA GLY A 314 24.91 -14.45 -17.39
C GLY A 314 24.19 -15.22 -16.27
N LYS A 315 24.20 -14.71 -15.04
CA LYS A 315 23.46 -15.28 -13.90
C LYS A 315 22.29 -14.41 -13.49
N ARG A 316 21.16 -15.04 -13.19
CA ARG A 316 19.95 -14.37 -12.69
C ARG A 316 20.06 -14.03 -11.21
N TRP A 317 19.63 -12.82 -10.88
CA TRP A 317 19.61 -12.29 -9.53
C TRP A 317 18.31 -11.54 -9.26
N ILE A 318 17.95 -11.45 -8.00
CA ILE A 318 16.97 -10.46 -7.55
C ILE A 318 17.71 -9.14 -7.35
N PHE A 319 17.27 -8.08 -8.01
CA PHE A 319 17.68 -6.71 -7.71
C PHE A 319 16.61 -6.04 -6.87
N LYS A 320 16.99 -5.59 -5.68
CA LYS A 320 16.13 -4.82 -4.79
C LYS A 320 16.54 -3.36 -4.83
N GLY A 321 15.63 -2.49 -5.25
CA GLY A 321 15.85 -1.07 -5.42
C GLY A 321 14.56 -0.28 -5.17
N LEU A 322 14.67 0.77 -4.36
CA LEU A 322 13.54 1.60 -3.95
C LEU A 322 13.57 2.96 -4.64
N THR A 323 12.42 3.36 -5.19
CA THR A 323 12.20 4.68 -5.80
C THR A 323 11.63 5.70 -4.81
N SER A 324 11.36 5.29 -3.56
CA SER A 324 10.92 6.13 -2.44
C SER A 324 11.28 5.46 -1.10
N TYR A 325 11.32 6.23 -0.01
CA TYR A 325 11.65 5.74 1.34
C TYR A 325 12.93 4.90 1.42
N THR A 326 14.04 5.46 0.93
CA THR A 326 15.35 4.77 0.84
C THR A 326 15.88 4.25 2.19
N LYS A 327 15.40 4.82 3.32
CA LYS A 327 15.70 4.32 4.67
C LYS A 327 15.46 2.82 4.84
N TYR A 328 14.39 2.27 4.27
CA TYR A 328 14.08 0.84 4.38
C TYR A 328 15.09 -0.03 3.61
N LEU A 329 15.55 0.43 2.44
CA LEU A 329 16.56 -0.26 1.63
C LEU A 329 17.88 -0.39 2.39
N TYR A 330 18.38 0.72 2.94
CA TYR A 330 19.66 0.73 3.66
C TYR A 330 19.58 0.00 4.99
N HIS A 331 18.43 0.08 5.67
CA HIS A 331 18.19 -0.71 6.88
C HIS A 331 18.26 -2.20 6.56
N GLU A 332 17.49 -2.68 5.59
CA GLU A 332 17.49 -4.10 5.19
C GLU A 332 18.88 -4.56 4.75
N LEU A 333 19.56 -3.81 3.88
CA LEU A 333 20.93 -4.10 3.44
C LEU A 333 21.85 -4.33 4.64
N ARG A 334 21.83 -3.41 5.60
CA ARG A 334 22.67 -3.51 6.79
C ARG A 334 22.33 -4.76 7.61
N GLN A 335 21.05 -5.01 7.85
CA GLN A 335 20.61 -6.14 8.66
C GLN A 335 21.02 -7.48 8.03
N LEU A 336 20.83 -7.64 6.72
CA LEU A 336 21.25 -8.85 6.00
C LEU A 336 22.78 -9.03 5.98
N LEU A 337 23.56 -7.95 6.01
CA LEU A 337 25.03 -8.02 6.10
C LEU A 337 25.54 -8.32 7.51
N LEU A 338 24.74 -8.15 8.56
CA LEU A 338 25.14 -8.46 9.93
C LEU A 338 24.59 -9.79 10.43
N MET A 339 23.47 -10.21 9.87
CA MET A 339 22.78 -11.43 10.29
C MET A 339 23.68 -12.65 10.07
N PRO A 340 23.86 -13.50 11.10
CA PRO A 340 24.47 -14.80 10.93
C PRO A 340 23.66 -15.65 9.94
N PRO A 341 24.30 -16.43 9.07
CA PRO A 341 23.59 -17.18 8.02
C PRO A 341 22.67 -18.25 8.60
N HIS A 342 21.52 -18.46 7.95
CA HIS A 342 20.57 -19.52 8.26
C HIS A 342 19.97 -20.06 6.94
N PRO A 343 19.80 -21.39 6.77
CA PRO A 343 19.36 -21.98 5.50
C PRO A 343 17.95 -21.54 5.06
N ASN A 344 17.09 -21.14 6.00
CA ASN A 344 15.72 -20.70 5.75
C ASN A 344 15.53 -19.18 5.79
N ILE A 345 16.63 -18.43 5.70
CA ILE A 345 16.64 -16.97 5.55
C ILE A 345 17.42 -16.64 4.28
N VAL A 346 17.00 -15.62 3.54
CA VAL A 346 17.66 -15.20 2.30
C VAL A 346 19.16 -15.01 2.50
N SER A 347 19.94 -15.46 1.51
CA SER A 347 21.39 -15.32 1.52
C SER A 347 21.81 -13.86 1.64
N ARG A 348 23.01 -13.63 2.17
CA ARG A 348 23.62 -12.30 2.22
C ARG A 348 23.64 -11.61 0.84
N PRO A 349 23.48 -10.27 0.77
CA PRO A 349 23.60 -9.51 -0.46
C PRO A 349 24.91 -9.79 -1.20
N VAL A 350 24.83 -9.99 -2.51
CA VAL A 350 25.98 -10.42 -3.34
C VAL A 350 26.66 -9.25 -4.05
N HIS A 351 25.88 -8.23 -4.44
CA HIS A 351 26.38 -7.03 -5.10
C HIS A 351 25.69 -5.79 -4.54
N LEU A 352 26.44 -4.70 -4.41
CA LEU A 352 25.85 -3.35 -4.37
C LEU A 352 25.70 -2.86 -5.80
N VAL A 353 24.52 -2.43 -6.19
CA VAL A 353 24.32 -1.80 -7.50
C VAL A 353 24.48 -0.31 -7.35
N THR A 354 25.36 0.29 -8.15
CA THR A 354 25.69 1.70 -8.07
C THR A 354 25.33 2.44 -9.35
N LYS A 355 24.94 3.71 -9.21
CA LYS A 355 24.74 4.62 -10.35
C LYS A 355 25.49 5.92 -10.09
N ARG A 356 26.17 6.42 -11.13
CA ARG A 356 26.64 7.81 -11.14
C ARG A 356 25.43 8.74 -11.24
N CYS A 357 25.18 9.50 -10.17
CA CYS A 357 24.11 10.48 -10.11
C CYS A 357 24.37 11.62 -11.09
N SER A 358 23.31 12.08 -11.74
CA SER A 358 23.39 13.21 -12.69
C SER A 358 23.67 14.52 -11.95
N PHE A 359 23.29 14.60 -10.67
CA PHE A 359 23.55 15.73 -9.80
C PHE A 359 24.72 15.45 -8.82
N GLY A 360 25.69 16.36 -8.75
CA GLY A 360 26.77 16.32 -7.76
C GLY A 360 27.88 15.29 -8.00
N ASN A 361 27.88 14.57 -9.13
CA ASN A 361 28.90 13.55 -9.49
C ASN A 361 29.11 12.43 -8.44
N LYS A 362 28.14 12.23 -7.54
CA LYS A 362 28.16 11.14 -6.56
C LYS A 362 27.90 9.81 -7.25
N THR A 363 28.65 8.77 -6.90
CA THR A 363 28.28 7.38 -7.24
C THR A 363 27.54 6.81 -6.05
N ALA A 364 26.23 6.65 -6.20
CA ALA A 364 25.34 6.25 -5.12
C ALA A 364 24.93 4.78 -5.27
N VAL A 365 24.73 4.12 -4.13
CA VAL A 365 24.14 2.78 -4.06
C VAL A 365 22.64 2.93 -4.28
N ILE A 366 22.11 2.36 -5.37
CA ILE A 366 20.68 2.43 -5.70
C ILE A 366 19.91 1.21 -5.19
N GLY A 367 20.64 0.17 -4.78
CA GLY A 367 20.09 -1.12 -4.42
C GLY A 367 21.16 -2.19 -4.25
N PHE A 368 20.72 -3.41 -4.04
CA PHE A 368 21.59 -4.57 -3.89
C PHE A 368 20.95 -5.80 -4.52
N THR A 369 21.75 -6.86 -4.70
CA THR A 369 21.25 -8.11 -5.27
C THR A 369 21.23 -9.27 -4.28
N LEU A 370 20.23 -10.12 -4.42
CA LEU A 370 19.99 -11.34 -3.65
C LEU A 370 19.86 -12.55 -4.58
N GLU A 371 20.00 -13.75 -4.01
CA GLU A 371 19.77 -15.00 -4.73
C GLU A 371 18.34 -15.06 -5.32
N PHE A 372 18.23 -15.55 -6.55
CA PHE A 372 16.95 -15.80 -7.20
C PHE A 372 16.43 -17.21 -6.91
N HIS A 373 15.27 -17.28 -6.27
CA HIS A 373 14.57 -18.52 -5.97
C HIS A 373 13.48 -18.80 -7.02
N ILE A 374 13.72 -19.78 -7.89
CA ILE A 374 12.97 -20.00 -9.13
C ILE A 374 11.50 -20.38 -8.94
N HIS A 375 11.14 -20.96 -7.79
CA HIS A 375 9.78 -21.43 -7.52
C HIS A 375 8.83 -20.30 -7.09
N GLY A 376 9.35 -19.10 -6.81
CA GLY A 376 8.55 -17.97 -6.36
C GLY A 376 7.99 -18.14 -4.95
N SER A 377 6.96 -17.36 -4.65
CA SER A 377 6.35 -17.25 -3.32
C SER A 377 5.37 -18.40 -3.01
N LEU A 378 5.32 -18.81 -1.75
CA LEU A 378 4.33 -19.77 -1.23
C LEU A 378 2.88 -19.28 -1.39
N ARG A 379 2.64 -17.97 -1.45
CA ARG A 379 1.31 -17.39 -1.65
C ARG A 379 0.61 -17.97 -2.87
N ASP A 380 1.32 -18.00 -4.00
CA ASP A 380 0.77 -18.49 -5.26
C ASP A 380 0.98 -19.99 -5.42
N LEU A 381 2.06 -20.52 -4.83
CA LEU A 381 2.49 -21.89 -5.03
C LEU A 381 1.69 -22.91 -4.20
N VAL A 382 1.39 -22.65 -2.93
CA VAL A 382 0.70 -23.64 -2.08
C VAL A 382 -0.70 -23.97 -2.61
N PRO A 383 -1.58 -22.99 -2.94
CA PRO A 383 -2.88 -23.28 -3.51
C PRO A 383 -2.76 -24.03 -4.85
N PHE A 384 -1.82 -23.62 -5.70
CA PHE A 384 -1.56 -24.28 -6.97
C PHE A 384 -1.17 -25.76 -6.79
N LEU A 385 -0.21 -26.06 -5.90
CA LEU A 385 0.21 -27.43 -5.63
C LEU A 385 -0.92 -28.26 -5.03
N GLN A 386 -1.73 -27.68 -4.14
CA GLN A 386 -2.88 -28.37 -3.54
C GLN A 386 -3.92 -28.76 -4.59
N LEU A 387 -4.25 -27.86 -5.51
CA LEU A 387 -5.21 -28.12 -6.59
C LEU A 387 -4.75 -29.25 -7.52
N HIS A 388 -3.43 -29.43 -7.68
CA HIS A 388 -2.85 -30.47 -8.53
C HIS A 388 -2.42 -31.73 -7.75
N GLY A 389 -2.70 -31.81 -6.44
CA GLY A 389 -2.29 -32.95 -5.60
C GLY A 389 -0.77 -33.10 -5.46
N GLN A 390 -0.02 -32.01 -5.57
CA GLN A 390 1.45 -31.96 -5.58
C GLN A 390 2.07 -31.43 -4.28
N VAL A 391 1.28 -31.29 -3.22
CA VAL A 391 1.77 -30.92 -1.87
C VAL A 391 1.29 -31.96 -0.87
N SER A 392 2.24 -32.53 -0.13
CA SER A 392 1.94 -33.49 0.93
C SER A 392 1.81 -32.81 2.29
N LEU A 393 1.27 -33.54 3.28
CA LEU A 393 1.32 -33.11 4.67
C LEU A 393 2.77 -32.95 5.16
N ALA A 394 3.68 -33.82 4.72
CA ALA A 394 5.09 -33.75 5.07
C ALA A 394 5.76 -32.47 4.54
N ASP A 395 5.40 -32.01 3.34
CA ASP A 395 5.88 -30.73 2.79
C ASP A 395 5.41 -29.55 3.63
N LYS A 396 4.11 -29.53 3.97
CA LYS A 396 3.49 -28.50 4.82
C LYS A 396 4.18 -28.43 6.18
N THR A 397 4.36 -29.56 6.86
CA THR A 397 5.06 -29.64 8.15
C THR A 397 6.53 -29.21 8.03
N ARG A 398 7.23 -29.62 6.97
CA ARG A 398 8.63 -29.24 6.74
C ARG A 398 8.78 -27.73 6.57
N TRP A 399 7.95 -27.09 5.74
CA TRP A 399 7.98 -25.64 5.57
C TRP A 399 7.68 -24.92 6.89
N SER A 400 6.69 -25.39 7.65
CA SER A 400 6.36 -24.85 8.96
C SER A 400 7.52 -24.92 9.95
N LEU A 401 8.20 -26.06 10.02
CA LEU A 401 9.36 -26.26 10.89
C LEU A 401 10.52 -25.33 10.50
N GLN A 402 10.78 -25.21 9.20
CA GLN A 402 11.80 -24.31 8.64
C GLN A 402 11.55 -22.84 8.98
N LEU A 403 10.29 -22.40 8.93
CA LEU A 403 9.90 -21.03 9.30
C LEU A 403 10.03 -20.79 10.80
N ALA A 404 9.60 -21.74 11.64
CA ALA A 404 9.77 -21.63 13.10
C ALA A 404 11.27 -21.58 13.48
N SER A 405 12.10 -22.39 12.82
CA SER A 405 13.56 -22.39 12.99
C SER A 405 14.20 -21.06 12.57
N ALA A 406 13.78 -20.49 11.45
CA ALA A 406 14.25 -19.18 11.00
C ALA A 406 13.88 -18.05 11.98
N LEU A 407 12.63 -18.04 12.49
CA LEU A 407 12.20 -17.06 13.49
C LEU A 407 12.98 -17.20 14.80
N LEU A 408 13.24 -18.42 15.26
CA LEU A 408 14.10 -18.67 16.42
C LEU A 408 15.51 -18.12 16.21
N HIS A 409 16.08 -18.29 15.03
CA HIS A 409 17.38 -17.74 14.68
C HIS A 409 17.37 -16.20 14.71
N LEU A 410 16.35 -15.57 14.13
CA LEU A 410 16.19 -14.12 14.18
C LEU A 410 16.11 -13.61 15.61
N HIS A 411 15.27 -14.26 16.43
CA HIS A 411 15.03 -13.87 17.79
C HIS A 411 16.28 -14.10 18.67
N ASN A 412 16.84 -15.30 18.69
CA ASN A 412 17.87 -15.71 19.65
C ASN A 412 19.29 -15.39 19.21
N VAL A 413 19.56 -15.37 17.90
CA VAL A 413 20.92 -15.23 17.35
C VAL A 413 21.12 -13.85 16.73
N ALA A 414 20.22 -13.43 15.85
CA ALA A 414 20.35 -12.14 15.16
C ALA A 414 19.87 -10.95 16.00
N HIS A 415 19.11 -11.20 17.08
CA HIS A 415 18.46 -10.19 17.90
C HIS A 415 17.65 -9.19 17.06
N PHE A 416 16.87 -9.75 16.14
CA PHE A 416 16.04 -9.04 15.18
C PHE A 416 14.60 -9.56 15.24
N PHE A 417 13.63 -8.68 15.03
CA PHE A 417 12.23 -9.05 14.88
C PHE A 417 11.82 -8.98 13.40
N TYR A 418 10.94 -9.87 12.96
CA TYR A 418 10.48 -9.94 11.58
C TYR A 418 9.02 -9.44 11.45
N PRO A 419 8.82 -8.17 11.08
CA PRO A 419 7.51 -7.53 11.26
C PRO A 419 6.51 -7.76 10.12
N ASP A 420 6.87 -8.49 9.06
CA ASP A 420 6.05 -8.73 7.85
C ASP A 420 5.95 -10.22 7.47
N LEU A 421 5.56 -11.05 8.44
CA LEU A 421 5.39 -12.50 8.25
C LEU A 421 4.10 -12.85 7.52
N ARG A 422 4.23 -13.09 6.21
CA ARG A 422 3.15 -13.51 5.31
C ARG A 422 3.69 -14.43 4.20
N LEU A 423 2.81 -15.14 3.50
CA LEU A 423 3.21 -16.06 2.43
C LEU A 423 3.90 -15.37 1.25
N ASP A 424 3.58 -14.10 0.97
CA ASP A 424 4.26 -13.30 -0.06
C ASP A 424 5.77 -13.23 0.16
N ASN A 425 6.19 -13.18 1.42
CA ASN A 425 7.57 -12.99 1.83
C ASN A 425 8.28 -14.32 2.14
N ILE A 426 7.70 -15.44 1.70
CA ILE A 426 8.28 -16.77 1.82
C ILE A 426 8.38 -17.37 0.42
N VAL A 427 9.58 -17.70 -0.01
CA VAL A 427 9.85 -18.32 -1.32
C VAL A 427 10.41 -19.72 -1.15
N LEU A 428 10.40 -20.50 -2.23
CA LEU A 428 10.99 -21.84 -2.23
C LEU A 428 12.34 -21.88 -2.96
N SER A 429 13.35 -22.40 -2.26
CA SER A 429 14.68 -22.67 -2.82
C SER A 429 14.63 -23.68 -3.98
N GLY A 430 15.78 -23.92 -4.65
CA GLY A 430 15.89 -24.98 -5.66
C GLY A 430 15.54 -26.38 -5.13
N SER A 431 15.81 -26.64 -3.85
CA SER A 431 15.45 -27.87 -3.12
C SER A 431 14.03 -27.85 -2.54
N ARG A 432 13.23 -26.82 -2.84
CA ARG A 432 11.88 -26.60 -2.30
C ARG A 432 11.83 -26.42 -0.78
N ASP A 433 12.89 -25.87 -0.20
CA ASP A 433 12.91 -25.43 1.20
C ASP A 433 12.36 -24.01 1.32
N ALA A 434 11.64 -23.73 2.40
CA ALA A 434 11.10 -22.41 2.68
C ALA A 434 12.23 -21.44 3.04
N VAL A 435 12.23 -20.27 2.40
CA VAL A 435 13.21 -19.20 2.63
C VAL A 435 12.45 -17.90 2.87
N MET A 436 12.68 -17.29 4.04
CA MET A 436 12.17 -15.97 4.36
C MET A 436 12.97 -14.91 3.60
N VAL A 437 12.26 -14.01 2.93
CA VAL A 437 12.82 -12.86 2.20
C VAL A 437 12.24 -11.57 2.77
N ASP A 438 12.55 -10.42 2.17
CA ASP A 438 11.87 -9.15 2.47
C ASP A 438 11.98 -8.70 3.93
N PHE A 439 13.18 -8.24 4.32
CA PHE A 439 13.49 -7.79 5.68
C PHE A 439 13.32 -6.27 5.85
N GLU A 440 12.61 -5.63 4.93
CA GLU A 440 12.24 -4.22 5.05
C GLU A 440 11.14 -4.05 6.10
N GLN A 441 11.41 -3.24 7.11
CA GLN A 441 10.54 -3.07 8.28
C GLN A 441 9.34 -2.13 8.01
N ARG A 442 8.66 -2.28 6.87
CA ARG A 442 7.50 -1.45 6.50
C ARG A 442 6.22 -1.81 7.28
N GLY A 443 6.18 -3.01 7.87
CA GLY A 443 5.05 -3.53 8.63
C GLY A 443 4.22 -4.54 7.83
N VAL A 444 3.27 -5.17 8.52
CA VAL A 444 2.40 -6.22 7.97
C VAL A 444 0.97 -5.72 7.83
N TRP A 445 0.21 -6.37 6.96
CA TRP A 445 -1.22 -6.12 6.85
C TRP A 445 -1.94 -6.51 8.14
N CYS A 446 -2.95 -5.73 8.52
CA CYS A 446 -3.71 -5.95 9.75
C CYS A 446 -4.31 -7.35 9.85
N GLU A 447 -4.53 -8.00 8.70
CA GLU A 447 -5.03 -9.36 8.59
C GLU A 447 -4.04 -10.40 9.11
N PHE A 448 -2.73 -10.20 8.99
CA PHE A 448 -1.71 -11.09 9.55
C PHE A 448 -1.20 -10.61 10.90
N ALA A 449 -1.17 -9.29 11.13
CA ALA A 449 -0.70 -8.67 12.36
C ALA A 449 -1.36 -9.24 13.63
N ALA A 450 -0.56 -9.31 14.69
CA ALA A 450 -1.07 -9.55 16.04
C ALA A 450 -1.94 -8.37 16.51
N PRO A 451 -2.97 -8.61 17.34
CA PRO A 451 -3.85 -7.55 17.85
C PRO A 451 -3.08 -6.44 18.60
N GLU A 452 -1.96 -6.77 19.25
CA GLU A 452 -1.08 -5.81 19.92
C GLU A 452 -0.43 -4.83 18.92
N VAL A 453 0.10 -5.36 17.82
CA VAL A 453 0.68 -4.55 16.72
C VAL A 453 -0.40 -3.69 16.08
N ASN A 454 -1.57 -4.27 15.81
CA ASN A 454 -2.72 -3.56 15.24
C ASN A 454 -3.18 -2.41 16.13
N ALA A 455 -3.29 -2.63 17.45
CA ALA A 455 -3.70 -1.59 18.39
C ALA A 455 -2.78 -0.36 18.28
N ILE A 456 -1.47 -0.56 18.24
CA ILE A 456 -0.48 0.53 18.13
C ILE A 456 -0.51 1.15 16.72
N GLU A 457 -0.64 0.35 15.67
CA GLU A 457 -0.73 0.83 14.30
C GLU A 457 -1.97 1.70 14.08
N TYR A 458 -3.12 1.34 14.67
CA TYR A 458 -4.32 2.16 14.59
C TYR A 458 -4.13 3.53 15.24
N ILE A 459 -3.50 3.59 16.40
CA ILE A 459 -3.14 4.88 17.04
C ILE A 459 -2.17 5.66 16.16
N ARG A 460 -1.18 4.98 15.57
CA ARG A 460 -0.22 5.59 14.64
C ARG A 460 -0.90 6.21 13.43
N LEU A 461 -1.79 5.50 12.78
CA LEU A 461 -2.53 6.01 11.63
C LEU A 461 -3.31 7.27 12.00
N LEU A 462 -4.01 7.27 13.14
CA LEU A 462 -4.74 8.45 13.63
C LEU A 462 -3.82 9.61 14.04
N ALA A 463 -2.60 9.33 14.50
CA ALA A 463 -1.65 10.35 14.93
C ALA A 463 -0.97 11.09 13.77
N ILE A 464 -0.90 10.48 12.58
CA ILE A 464 -0.25 11.08 11.40
C ILE A 464 -1.23 11.62 10.36
N ASP A 465 -2.51 11.28 10.50
CA ASP A 465 -3.55 11.68 9.56
C ASP A 465 -3.88 13.16 9.71
N ASP A 466 -3.78 13.92 8.62
CA ASP A 466 -4.02 15.37 8.56
C ASP A 466 -5.43 15.73 8.08
N GLU A 467 -6.29 14.75 7.75
CA GLU A 467 -7.68 14.96 7.34
C GLU A 467 -8.65 14.91 8.53
N ILE A 468 -8.28 14.24 9.62
CA ILE A 468 -9.07 14.24 10.86
C ILE A 468 -8.86 15.52 11.70
N ASP A 469 -9.80 15.79 12.60
CA ASP A 469 -9.73 16.96 13.48
C ASP A 469 -8.42 17.01 14.30
N ALA A 470 -7.77 18.17 14.32
CA ALA A 470 -6.45 18.36 14.94
C ALA A 470 -6.40 18.01 16.43
N CYS A 471 -7.52 18.16 17.16
CA CYS A 471 -7.60 17.74 18.56
C CYS A 471 -7.58 16.21 18.68
N ILE A 472 -8.24 15.51 17.76
CA ILE A 472 -8.24 14.05 17.68
C ILE A 472 -6.84 13.54 17.32
N GLN A 473 -6.22 14.12 16.29
CA GLN A 473 -4.83 13.81 15.91
C GLN A 473 -3.88 13.99 17.10
N SER A 474 -3.93 15.14 17.76
CA SER A 474 -3.08 15.47 18.91
C SER A 474 -3.27 14.50 20.09
N LYS A 475 -4.50 14.04 20.34
CA LYS A 475 -4.80 13.04 21.37
C LYS A 475 -4.06 11.72 21.09
N TYR A 476 -4.12 11.22 19.87
CA TYR A 476 -3.49 9.94 19.51
C TYR A 476 -1.97 10.05 19.39
N ALA A 477 -1.46 11.19 18.89
CA ALA A 477 -0.04 11.51 18.95
C ALA A 477 0.49 11.49 20.39
N GLY A 478 -0.25 12.07 21.34
CA GLY A 478 0.13 12.05 22.76
C GLY A 478 0.24 10.64 23.36
N ILE A 479 -0.61 9.69 22.93
CA ILE A 479 -0.52 8.29 23.34
C ILE A 479 0.79 7.65 22.81
N LEU A 480 1.12 7.87 21.53
CA LEU A 480 2.35 7.33 20.94
C LEU A 480 3.60 7.96 21.57
N SER A 481 3.62 9.27 21.77
CA SER A 481 4.76 9.95 22.38
C SER A 481 4.99 9.48 23.82
N GLY A 482 3.95 9.01 24.52
CA GLY A 482 4.08 8.35 25.82
C GLY A 482 4.76 6.97 25.76
N MET A 483 4.58 6.22 24.66
CA MET A 483 5.17 4.88 24.48
C MET A 483 6.55 4.92 23.82
N LEU A 484 6.73 5.79 22.83
CA LEU A 484 7.92 5.90 22.01
C LEU A 484 8.19 7.38 21.70
N PRO A 485 8.86 8.11 22.60
CA PRO A 485 9.27 9.49 22.33
C PRO A 485 10.12 9.59 21.06
N GLY A 486 9.80 10.54 20.17
CA GLY A 486 10.50 10.74 18.90
C GLY A 486 10.09 9.77 17.78
N TRP A 487 8.97 9.07 17.93
CA TRP A 487 8.41 8.19 16.90
C TRP A 487 8.18 8.91 15.55
N GLU A 488 7.96 10.23 15.60
CA GLU A 488 7.77 11.08 14.45
C GLU A 488 9.00 11.05 13.54
N GLU A 489 10.21 11.04 14.08
CA GLU A 489 11.46 10.99 13.29
C GLU A 489 11.66 9.63 12.60
N MET A 490 11.10 8.56 13.18
CA MET A 490 11.13 7.22 12.58
C MET A 490 10.16 7.11 11.42
N GLY A 491 8.96 7.70 11.57
CA GLY A 491 7.90 7.68 10.58
C GLY A 491 8.11 8.70 9.45
N GLN A 492 8.45 9.94 9.81
CA GLN A 492 8.60 11.06 8.88
C GLN A 492 9.95 10.99 8.14
N GLY A 493 9.96 11.49 6.91
CA GLY A 493 11.16 11.52 6.07
C GLY A 493 11.47 10.18 5.36
N GLU A 494 12.09 10.30 4.19
CA GLU A 494 12.52 9.17 3.35
C GLU A 494 13.98 8.78 3.57
N GLU A 495 14.75 9.68 4.19
CA GLU A 495 16.19 9.61 4.33
C GLU A 495 16.60 8.58 5.39
N TYR A 496 17.69 7.87 5.10
CA TYR A 496 18.31 6.94 6.04
C TYR A 496 19.10 7.70 7.11
N THR A 497 18.88 7.32 8.36
CA THR A 497 19.56 7.87 9.54
C THR A 497 20.26 6.74 10.30
N TRP A 498 21.50 6.98 10.71
CA TRP A 498 22.30 6.02 11.47
C TRP A 498 22.90 6.71 12.72
N PRO A 499 22.87 6.08 13.92
CA PRO A 499 22.33 4.75 14.23
C PRO A 499 20.80 4.64 14.19
N SER A 500 20.31 3.48 13.77
CA SER A 500 18.87 3.15 13.78
C SER A 500 18.64 1.75 14.37
N LYS A 501 17.63 1.63 15.23
CA LYS A 501 17.13 0.35 15.76
C LYS A 501 16.02 -0.25 14.90
N GLY A 502 15.67 0.40 13.80
CA GLY A 502 14.52 0.06 12.97
C GLY A 502 13.66 1.28 12.66
N TYR A 503 12.68 1.08 11.79
CA TYR A 503 11.74 2.13 11.36
C TYR A 503 10.27 1.73 11.56
N ASN A 504 10.02 0.53 12.08
CA ASN A 504 8.67 0.09 12.40
C ASN A 504 8.27 0.57 13.79
N VAL A 505 7.41 1.60 13.83
CA VAL A 505 6.95 2.23 15.08
C VAL A 505 6.18 1.24 15.97
N PRO A 506 5.13 0.52 15.51
CA PRO A 506 4.44 -0.46 16.36
C PRO A 506 5.36 -1.46 17.03
N TRP A 507 6.28 -2.06 16.28
CA TRP A 507 7.20 -3.06 16.80
C TRP A 507 8.24 -2.47 17.76
N SER A 508 8.62 -1.21 17.57
CA SER A 508 9.57 -0.51 18.44
C SER A 508 8.96 -0.10 19.79
N CYS A 509 7.63 -0.01 19.87
CA CYS A 509 6.90 0.19 21.13
C CYS A 509 6.81 -1.08 21.99
N LEU A 510 7.05 -2.26 21.40
CA LEU A 510 6.93 -3.56 22.06
C LEU A 510 8.23 -3.98 22.75
N THR A 511 8.10 -4.67 23.88
CA THR A 511 9.25 -5.36 24.50
C THR A 511 9.61 -6.61 23.70
N ARG A 512 10.79 -7.19 23.96
CA ARG A 512 11.26 -8.36 23.21
C ARG A 512 10.33 -9.58 23.38
N THR A 513 9.76 -9.77 24.56
CA THR A 513 8.78 -10.83 24.84
C THR A 513 7.49 -10.58 24.07
N GLU A 514 7.01 -9.33 24.02
CA GLU A 514 5.83 -8.96 23.23
C GLU A 514 6.07 -9.15 21.73
N GLN A 515 7.27 -8.81 21.24
CA GLN A 515 7.67 -9.04 19.85
C GLN A 515 7.62 -10.54 19.52
N GLU A 516 8.19 -11.41 20.36
CA GLU A 516 8.12 -12.87 20.17
C GLU A 516 6.66 -13.35 20.12
N ALA A 517 5.82 -12.92 21.07
CA ALA A 517 4.41 -13.28 21.12
C ALA A 517 3.65 -12.82 19.86
N CYS A 518 4.04 -11.68 19.27
CA CYS A 518 3.49 -11.19 18.00
C CYS A 518 3.98 -12.01 16.80
N GLU A 519 5.27 -12.40 16.77
CA GLU A 519 5.82 -13.31 15.76
C GLU A 519 5.14 -14.67 15.78
N VAL A 520 4.87 -15.22 16.97
CA VAL A 520 4.11 -16.46 17.15
C VAL A 520 2.70 -16.34 16.60
N TYR A 521 2.01 -15.21 16.84
CA TYR A 521 0.68 -14.98 16.28
C TYR A 521 0.71 -14.99 14.75
N MET A 522 1.63 -14.24 14.15
CA MET A 522 1.76 -14.19 12.68
C MET A 522 2.14 -15.55 12.11
N LEU A 523 3.04 -16.29 12.79
CA LEU A 523 3.41 -17.65 12.43
C LEU A 523 2.17 -18.55 12.43
N GLY A 524 1.33 -18.50 13.46
CA GLY A 524 0.05 -19.21 13.50
C GLY A 524 -0.84 -18.92 12.29
N ARG A 525 -0.90 -17.67 11.83
CA ARG A 525 -1.64 -17.29 10.61
C ARG A 525 -1.02 -17.86 9.34
N VAL A 526 0.31 -17.87 9.24
CA VAL A 526 1.04 -18.49 8.12
C VAL A 526 0.85 -20.01 8.12
N LEU A 527 0.96 -20.67 9.27
CA LEU A 527 0.70 -22.10 9.44
C LEU A 527 -0.72 -22.45 8.94
N TRP A 528 -1.72 -21.66 9.34
CA TRP A 528 -3.08 -21.83 8.83
C TRP A 528 -3.15 -21.76 7.31
N CYS A 529 -2.49 -20.77 6.68
CA CYS A 529 -2.50 -20.63 5.22
C CYS A 529 -1.82 -21.81 4.52
N ILE A 530 -0.70 -22.31 5.05
CA ILE A 530 0.01 -23.48 4.54
C ILE A 530 -0.89 -24.73 4.61
N PHE A 531 -1.55 -24.94 5.74
CA PHE A 531 -2.33 -26.15 5.97
C PHE A 531 -3.67 -26.17 5.27
N GLU A 532 -4.40 -25.05 5.26
CA GLU A 532 -5.63 -24.86 4.46
C GLU A 532 -5.35 -24.61 2.97
N ALA A 533 -4.07 -24.48 2.59
CA ALA A 533 -3.62 -24.22 1.22
C ALA A 533 -4.27 -22.99 0.58
N THR A 534 -4.23 -21.88 1.31
CA THR A 534 -4.79 -20.59 0.91
C THR A 534 -3.70 -19.53 0.77
N SER A 535 -3.92 -18.54 -0.09
CA SER A 535 -2.96 -17.46 -0.34
C SER A 535 -2.83 -16.51 0.87
N ALA A 536 -3.92 -16.35 1.63
CA ALA A 536 -4.00 -15.44 2.76
C ALA A 536 -5.12 -15.85 3.73
N PRO A 537 -5.11 -15.33 4.98
CA PRO A 537 -6.11 -15.67 5.97
C PRO A 537 -7.53 -15.25 5.62
N GLN A 538 -7.70 -14.15 4.89
CA GLN A 538 -9.00 -13.59 4.54
C GLN A 538 -9.16 -13.42 3.03
N ARG A 539 -10.39 -13.60 2.54
CA ARG A 539 -10.76 -13.37 1.14
C ARG A 539 -10.87 -11.87 0.87
N ALA A 540 -10.46 -11.45 -0.33
CA ALA A 540 -10.71 -10.12 -0.84
C ALA A 540 -10.24 -8.99 0.10
N ALA A 541 -8.97 -9.03 0.53
CA ALA A 541 -8.28 -7.84 1.01
C ALA A 541 -8.60 -6.69 0.06
N VAL A 542 -9.02 -5.55 0.59
CA VAL A 542 -9.71 -4.54 -0.22
C VAL A 542 -8.83 -3.98 -1.36
N TRP A 543 -7.52 -4.01 -1.14
CA TRP A 543 -6.48 -3.55 -2.07
C TRP A 543 -5.77 -4.68 -2.84
N LEU A 544 -6.17 -5.95 -2.67
CA LEU A 544 -5.56 -7.08 -3.38
C LEU A 544 -6.57 -8.11 -3.88
N SER A 545 -6.29 -8.68 -5.04
CA SER A 545 -6.84 -9.93 -5.52
C SER A 545 -5.73 -10.96 -5.67
N TYR A 546 -5.98 -12.14 -5.16
CA TYR A 546 -5.07 -13.26 -5.32
C TYR A 546 -5.38 -14.01 -6.62
N PRO A 547 -4.41 -14.70 -7.23
CA PRO A 547 -4.69 -15.70 -8.26
C PRO A 547 -5.68 -16.76 -7.76
N TRP A 548 -5.52 -17.15 -6.49
CA TRP A 548 -6.34 -18.13 -5.79
C TRP A 548 -6.95 -17.50 -4.54
N GLU A 549 -8.19 -17.02 -4.67
CA GLU A 549 -8.93 -16.47 -3.52
C GLU A 549 -9.30 -17.57 -2.52
N PRO A 550 -9.10 -17.36 -1.20
CA PRO A 550 -9.44 -18.33 -0.17
C PRO A 550 -10.92 -18.74 -0.22
N GLN A 551 -11.18 -20.06 -0.23
CA GLN A 551 -12.54 -20.61 -0.11
C GLN A 551 -13.00 -20.69 1.35
N VAL A 552 -12.04 -20.92 2.24
CA VAL A 552 -12.19 -20.84 3.70
C VAL A 552 -11.46 -19.60 4.18
N GLU A 553 -11.99 -18.97 5.21
CA GLU A 553 -11.41 -17.80 5.88
C GLU A 553 -11.03 -18.19 7.31
N PHE A 554 -9.92 -17.66 7.80
CA PHE A 554 -9.50 -17.83 9.19
C PHE A 554 -10.58 -17.28 10.15
N PRO A 555 -10.93 -17.98 11.25
CA PRO A 555 -10.28 -19.18 11.81
C PRO A 555 -10.94 -20.51 11.41
N GLY A 556 -11.70 -20.55 10.31
CA GLY A 556 -12.31 -21.80 9.83
C GLY A 556 -11.25 -22.81 9.38
N TYR A 557 -11.52 -24.10 9.57
CA TYR A 557 -10.67 -25.20 9.09
C TYR A 557 -11.48 -26.16 8.23
N THR A 558 -10.89 -26.63 7.14
CA THR A 558 -11.47 -27.65 6.27
C THR A 558 -10.61 -28.90 6.21
N ILE A 559 -9.30 -28.73 6.02
CA ILE A 559 -8.38 -29.85 5.75
C ILE A 559 -7.24 -29.97 6.76
N THR A 560 -7.01 -28.94 7.59
CA THR A 560 -5.94 -28.96 8.61
C THR A 560 -6.15 -30.11 9.60
N PRO A 561 -5.13 -30.93 9.92
CA PRO A 561 -5.21 -31.97 10.94
C PRO A 561 -5.38 -31.42 12.36
N GLU A 562 -6.07 -32.15 13.23
CA GLU A 562 -6.42 -31.70 14.58
C GLU A 562 -5.24 -31.22 15.44
N PRO A 563 -4.07 -31.92 15.52
CA PRO A 563 -2.93 -31.41 16.29
C PRO A 563 -2.45 -30.03 15.79
N MET A 564 -2.49 -29.82 14.48
CA MET A 564 -2.11 -28.55 13.89
C MET A 564 -3.15 -27.45 14.16
N ARG A 565 -4.45 -27.77 14.19
CA ARG A 565 -5.49 -26.81 14.61
C ARG A 565 -5.25 -26.31 16.02
N GLN A 566 -4.94 -27.23 16.95
CA GLN A 566 -4.67 -26.88 18.34
C GLN A 566 -3.44 -25.97 18.48
N LEU A 567 -2.38 -26.26 17.72
CA LEU A 567 -1.19 -25.41 17.69
C LEU A 567 -1.49 -24.02 17.12
N ILE A 568 -2.19 -23.94 15.97
CA ILE A 568 -2.58 -22.67 15.34
C ILE A 568 -3.47 -21.85 16.28
N ASP A 569 -4.46 -22.48 16.92
CA ASP A 569 -5.36 -21.81 17.86
C ASP A 569 -4.62 -21.31 19.10
N ALA A 570 -3.60 -22.04 19.58
CA ALA A 570 -2.74 -21.60 20.68
C ALA A 570 -1.84 -20.42 20.27
N CYS A 571 -1.25 -20.47 19.07
CA CYS A 571 -0.45 -19.36 18.52
C CYS A 571 -1.28 -18.10 18.33
N THR A 572 -2.54 -18.24 17.91
CA THR A 572 -3.43 -17.12 17.56
C THR A 572 -4.38 -16.71 18.69
N ARG A 573 -4.06 -17.02 19.96
CA ARG A 573 -4.80 -16.51 21.11
C ARG A 573 -4.82 -14.98 21.10
N GLY A 574 -5.98 -14.41 21.45
CA GLY A 574 -6.24 -12.98 21.36
C GLY A 574 -6.78 -12.51 20.00
N ARG A 575 -6.93 -13.40 19.00
CA ARG A 575 -7.51 -13.04 17.69
C ARG A 575 -8.83 -12.27 17.85
N ARG A 576 -8.97 -11.19 17.08
CA ARG A 576 -10.17 -10.33 17.04
C ARG A 576 -10.88 -10.49 15.69
N MET A 577 -12.19 -10.24 15.68
CA MET A 577 -12.99 -10.27 14.45
C MET A 577 -12.77 -8.99 13.66
N GLY A 578 -12.09 -9.08 12.53
CA GLY A 578 -11.80 -7.92 11.66
C GLY A 578 -13.02 -7.40 10.92
N LEU A 579 -12.92 -6.15 10.44
CA LEU A 579 -13.93 -5.47 9.63
C LEU A 579 -14.40 -6.28 8.43
N SER A 580 -13.52 -7.13 7.87
CA SER A 580 -13.83 -7.99 6.73
C SER A 580 -15.03 -8.91 6.98
N LYS A 581 -15.40 -9.19 8.23
CA LYS A 581 -16.61 -9.97 8.59
C LYS A 581 -17.92 -9.20 8.35
N LEU A 582 -17.86 -7.88 8.25
CA LEU A 582 -19.02 -7.02 8.02
C LEU A 582 -19.01 -6.44 6.61
N ILE A 583 -17.85 -6.06 6.11
CA ILE A 583 -17.68 -5.37 4.83
C ILE A 583 -16.69 -6.15 3.97
N VAL A 584 -17.04 -6.39 2.71
CA VAL A 584 -16.19 -7.10 1.75
C VAL A 584 -16.09 -6.36 0.44
N ARG A 585 -14.97 -6.56 -0.25
CA ARG A 585 -14.84 -6.14 -1.65
C ARG A 585 -15.58 -7.13 -2.55
N LYS A 586 -16.49 -6.60 -3.39
CA LYS A 586 -17.08 -7.29 -4.53
C LYS A 586 -16.69 -6.54 -5.80
N GLN A 587 -15.70 -7.06 -6.52
CA GLN A 587 -15.11 -6.41 -7.69
C GLN A 587 -14.68 -4.97 -7.37
N LYS A 588 -15.33 -3.97 -7.99
CA LYS A 588 -15.07 -2.54 -7.84
C LYS A 588 -15.85 -1.85 -6.72
N LYS A 589 -16.52 -2.61 -5.85
CA LYS A 589 -17.42 -2.06 -4.82
C LYS A 589 -17.09 -2.61 -3.44
N LEU A 590 -17.37 -1.81 -2.42
CA LEU A 590 -17.49 -2.26 -1.04
C LEU A 590 -18.95 -2.53 -0.74
N VAL A 591 -19.22 -3.70 -0.16
CA VAL A 591 -20.58 -4.15 0.15
C VAL A 591 -20.64 -4.79 1.52
N MET A 592 -21.80 -4.73 2.16
CA MET A 592 -22.12 -5.50 3.34
C MET A 592 -22.01 -7.00 3.04
N ARG A 593 -21.31 -7.76 3.88
CA ARG A 593 -21.02 -9.19 3.66
C ARG A 593 -22.30 -10.02 3.51
N GLU A 594 -23.31 -9.75 4.33
CA GLU A 594 -24.60 -10.46 4.27
C GLU A 594 -25.38 -10.16 2.97
N LEU A 595 -25.07 -9.03 2.31
CA LEU A 595 -25.70 -8.57 1.07
C LEU A 595 -24.81 -8.78 -0.17
N GLU A 596 -23.68 -9.51 -0.04
CA GLU A 596 -22.73 -9.73 -1.14
C GLU A 596 -23.44 -10.30 -2.40
N ARG A 597 -24.48 -11.11 -2.20
CA ARG A 597 -25.26 -11.76 -3.27
C ARG A 597 -26.47 -10.98 -3.77
N THR A 598 -26.88 -9.91 -3.10
CA THR A 598 -28.18 -9.26 -3.35
C THR A 598 -28.06 -7.87 -3.99
N GLU A 599 -26.85 -7.33 -4.14
CA GLU A 599 -26.58 -5.96 -4.65
C GLU A 599 -27.32 -4.84 -3.89
N ALA A 600 -27.91 -5.16 -2.74
CA ALA A 600 -28.76 -4.27 -1.97
C ALA A 600 -27.99 -3.33 -1.03
N SER A 601 -26.67 -3.52 -0.89
CA SER A 601 -25.83 -2.74 0.01
C SER A 601 -25.73 -1.27 -0.43
N THR A 602 -25.99 -0.36 0.49
CA THR A 602 -25.83 1.09 0.26
C THR A 602 -24.49 1.61 0.80
N ALA A 603 -24.00 2.72 0.26
CA ALA A 603 -22.78 3.38 0.74
C ALA A 603 -22.93 3.92 2.15
N GLU A 604 -24.11 4.43 2.50
CA GLU A 604 -24.43 4.89 3.86
C GLU A 604 -24.33 3.73 4.87
N GLU A 605 -24.89 2.56 4.55
CA GLU A 605 -24.78 1.38 5.42
C GLU A 605 -23.33 0.90 5.59
N VAL A 606 -22.56 0.87 4.50
CA VAL A 606 -21.14 0.47 4.53
C VAL A 606 -20.33 1.44 5.40
N GLN A 607 -20.44 2.75 5.18
CA GLN A 607 -19.68 3.73 5.94
C GLN A 607 -20.10 3.77 7.40
N LYS A 608 -21.41 3.72 7.70
CA LYS A 608 -21.90 3.69 9.08
C LYS A 608 -21.41 2.45 9.81
N THR A 609 -21.48 1.28 9.17
CA THR A 609 -20.99 0.02 9.76
C THR A 609 -19.49 0.10 10.05
N ALA A 610 -18.70 0.67 9.14
CA ALA A 610 -17.28 0.87 9.34
C ALA A 610 -17.00 1.83 10.50
N SER A 611 -17.66 2.98 10.53
CA SER A 611 -17.54 3.96 11.62
C SER A 611 -17.85 3.33 12.98
N ASP A 612 -18.98 2.62 13.10
CA ASP A 612 -19.40 1.97 14.36
C ASP A 612 -18.45 0.83 14.78
N TRP A 613 -17.84 0.13 13.81
CA TRP A 613 -16.85 -0.90 14.08
C TRP A 613 -15.52 -0.29 14.53
N TRP A 614 -15.00 0.70 13.79
CA TRP A 614 -13.74 1.36 14.10
C TRP A 614 -13.79 2.13 15.41
N ALA A 615 -14.88 2.81 15.74
CA ALA A 615 -15.02 3.50 17.02
C ALA A 615 -14.82 2.53 18.21
N ARG A 616 -15.41 1.33 18.12
CA ARG A 616 -15.24 0.28 19.13
C ARG A 616 -13.83 -0.30 19.12
N GLU A 617 -13.28 -0.60 17.95
CA GLU A 617 -11.94 -1.20 17.85
C GLU A 617 -10.85 -0.24 18.36
N ILE A 618 -10.99 1.06 18.10
CA ILE A 618 -10.09 2.11 18.61
C ILE A 618 -10.26 2.25 20.12
N GLU A 619 -11.48 2.24 20.65
CA GLU A 619 -11.72 2.29 22.09
C GLU A 619 -11.07 1.11 22.81
N ASP A 620 -11.26 -0.10 22.30
CA ASP A 620 -10.63 -1.31 22.83
C ASP A 620 -9.10 -1.25 22.74
N SER A 621 -8.56 -0.76 21.63
CA SER A 621 -7.11 -0.55 21.46
C SER A 621 -6.56 0.43 22.49
N VAL A 622 -7.24 1.56 22.69
CA VAL A 622 -6.85 2.56 23.70
C VAL A 622 -6.93 1.99 25.11
N ASN A 623 -7.96 1.20 25.42
CA ASN A 623 -8.09 0.57 26.74
C ASN A 623 -6.98 -0.45 26.98
N TRP A 624 -6.67 -1.30 25.99
CA TRP A 624 -5.55 -2.23 26.08
C TRP A 624 -4.21 -1.50 26.29
N LEU A 625 -3.97 -0.39 25.57
CA LEU A 625 -2.74 0.41 25.72
C LEU A 625 -2.65 1.06 27.11
N ARG A 626 -3.76 1.49 27.70
CA ARG A 626 -3.80 2.03 29.07
C ARG A 626 -3.52 0.96 30.10
N GLU A 627 -4.14 -0.21 29.98
CA GLU A 627 -3.90 -1.37 30.86
C GLU A 627 -2.44 -1.81 30.78
N ARG A 628 -1.88 -1.87 29.56
CA ARG A 628 -0.47 -2.13 29.32
C ARG A 628 0.41 -1.12 30.03
N ALA A 629 0.19 0.17 29.81
CA ALA A 629 1.00 1.23 30.43
C ALA A 629 0.97 1.15 31.97
N ALA A 630 -0.21 1.04 32.58
CA ALA A 630 -0.36 0.92 34.02
C ALA A 630 0.24 -0.38 34.59
N GLY A 631 0.11 -1.49 33.86
CA GLY A 631 0.71 -2.77 34.20
C GLY A 631 2.24 -2.70 34.15
N MET A 632 2.80 -2.04 33.14
CA MET A 632 4.24 -1.85 32.97
C MET A 632 4.81 -0.97 34.09
N GLU A 633 4.14 0.15 34.42
CA GLU A 633 4.54 1.04 35.52
C GLU A 633 4.50 0.35 36.89
N SER A 634 3.51 -0.52 37.11
CA SER A 634 3.36 -1.29 38.36
C SER A 634 4.17 -2.59 38.41
N GLY A 635 4.82 -3.00 37.30
CA GLY A 635 5.54 -4.28 37.18
C GLY A 635 4.63 -5.52 37.19
N THR A 636 3.34 -5.35 36.91
CA THR A 636 2.33 -6.43 36.90
C THR A 636 1.90 -6.87 35.50
N TRP A 637 2.41 -6.20 34.45
CA TRP A 637 2.10 -6.54 33.07
C TRP A 637 2.65 -7.91 32.69
N ASN A 638 1.77 -8.77 32.18
CA ASN A 638 2.18 -9.99 31.50
C ASN A 638 2.48 -9.66 30.04
N GLU A 639 3.76 -9.57 29.69
CA GLU A 639 4.23 -9.31 28.32
C GLU A 639 3.75 -10.34 27.31
N ASN A 640 3.40 -11.56 27.75
CA ASN A 640 2.68 -12.54 26.94
C ASN A 640 1.19 -12.55 27.33
N PHE A 641 0.53 -11.41 27.14
CA PHE A 641 -0.82 -11.11 27.63
C PHE A 641 -1.85 -12.20 27.27
N TYR A 642 -1.77 -12.75 26.05
CA TYR A 642 -2.68 -13.80 25.57
C TYR A 642 -2.20 -15.23 25.83
N ASN A 643 -1.10 -15.39 26.57
CA ASN A 643 -0.50 -16.68 26.93
C ASN A 643 -0.28 -17.58 25.69
N ARG A 644 0.34 -17.03 24.65
CA ARG A 644 0.74 -17.78 23.45
C ARG A 644 1.96 -18.67 23.77
N PRO A 645 2.16 -19.78 23.05
CA PRO A 645 3.42 -20.52 23.16
C PRO A 645 4.61 -19.64 22.76
N SER A 646 5.81 -19.96 23.25
CA SER A 646 7.05 -19.36 22.73
C SER A 646 7.39 -19.91 21.34
N LEU A 647 8.26 -19.23 20.59
CA LEU A 647 8.74 -19.73 19.30
C LEU A 647 9.38 -21.12 19.45
N GLN A 648 10.07 -21.37 20.57
CA GLN A 648 10.70 -22.66 20.86
C GLN A 648 9.64 -23.75 21.04
N GLN A 649 8.58 -23.47 21.79
CA GLN A 649 7.49 -24.43 21.98
C GLN A 649 6.76 -24.74 20.66
N VAL A 650 6.59 -23.74 19.78
CA VAL A 650 6.01 -23.96 18.44
C VAL A 650 6.92 -24.84 17.60
N HIS A 651 8.22 -24.55 17.58
CA HIS A 651 9.20 -25.36 16.86
C HIS A 651 9.21 -26.82 17.33
N ASP A 652 9.24 -27.04 18.65
CA ASP A 652 9.27 -28.38 19.23
C ASP A 652 7.99 -29.16 18.93
N ALA A 653 6.83 -28.49 18.95
CA ALA A 653 5.53 -29.09 18.58
C ALA A 653 5.42 -29.43 17.09
N LEU A 654 6.15 -28.73 16.21
CA LEU A 654 6.22 -29.05 14.78
C LEU A 654 7.20 -30.21 14.48
N ALA A 655 8.16 -30.44 15.36
CA ALA A 655 9.17 -31.48 15.22
C ALA A 655 8.72 -32.85 15.77
N SER A 656 7.77 -32.85 16.72
CA SER A 656 7.12 -34.06 17.25
C SER A 656 6.06 -34.61 16.31
#